data_AF-A0A7W9LFH9-F1
#
_entry.id   AF-A0A7W9LFH9-F1
#
_cell.length_a   1.000
_cell.length_b   1.000
_cell.length_c   1.000
_cell.angle_alpha   90.00
_cell.angle_beta   90.00
_cell.angle_gamma   90.00
#
_symmetry.space_group_name_H-M   'P 1'
#
loop_
_entity.id
_entity.type
_entity.pdbx_description
1 polymer ?
#
loop_
_entity_poly.entity_id
_entity_poly.type
_entity_poly.pdbx_seq_one_letter_code
_entity_poly.pdbx_strand_id
1 'polypeptide(L)'
;MTEARVRERLAAAGWEWRRSGTMERVWPDGTFWRCTYGTTRAGRCEGDIPKGLIFATGDEVFVVDVLGFTDPAGMGFEGVDRTAAGLDLLAAASPGGTLAKNVLKPLMARAAVFRERSVRPIGLSGFMLEEMPRRPAGPLIPAIAAADGSSDRWLDVAFAALDARMLHVALESFDRALAAGAEPGLAELWRGWLLMEADPVEAATALERAADGGMAGPATCLLAGIRPVDWERATREDPGYLLGWLSRVLELGESGRAREALRVIDEAAALHPGAKVHHYRGWVHALLGDEDAALDDLAEAVRLAPWITEEILADPDHDGLRGHLDFWRLTDRRAADNEQNPQATEVLRRLAVQTAARAPDGWRRATFTIGGGTRGYYTLPDGALKNHGLPFDLRKALRLGRGTAVTMVVHPSGWFEAAVGGRAENSGVACVLDEEALPSGPGDEVDGPADPTQAGDPAEAVRLLRAYLQRREEILGYSDELPPPAADREEMFADLDHALPDDLRALYDVMDGDDDLGLIDNGYDWLSASFVSELGSDHVWVDNVPLFDPDPWRIMLDDGPPGAVRRSIDRDGWIPFADGGNNEYLAVDMDPGPGGRPGQVIRIGLRRDGPTYVADSVTSLLRRHVEALERGDWTCEDDDLRIDLGDMALARENENAPDASTVWACREVLNPGHNTQSLWVRGGGDIDLGTVRGTRLLKLELTQCRSADLSPLRDTAVEALTLQDVEALDLAPIAGHPTLRAVRVRAHHAVDLEPLVTAPRLYALDLCGSSVMDLAALGRMSRLRYLSLRYEQWQELWRQNVTLPGLAMAVLSDDPSPSRIAEWARRLPRGGGVQHYIGQY
;
A
#
# COMPACT_ATOMS: atom_id res chain seq x y z
N MET A 1 23.89 -27.87 -3.26
CA MET A 1 24.72 -28.56 -2.25
C MET A 1 25.07 -29.96 -2.75
N THR A 2 26.28 -30.48 -2.51
CA THR A 2 26.66 -31.86 -2.90
C THR A 2 26.17 -32.89 -1.86
N GLU A 3 25.90 -34.13 -2.29
CA GLU A 3 25.50 -35.24 -1.41
C GLU A 3 26.42 -35.42 -0.20
N ALA A 4 27.73 -35.31 -0.41
CA ALA A 4 28.73 -35.45 0.64
C ALA A 4 28.54 -34.40 1.76
N ARG A 5 28.17 -33.16 1.41
CA ARG A 5 27.98 -32.06 2.35
C ARG A 5 26.65 -32.15 3.09
N VAL A 6 25.62 -32.69 2.45
CA VAL A 6 24.35 -33.04 3.09
C VAL A 6 24.58 -34.10 4.18
N ARG A 7 25.31 -35.18 3.82
CA ARG A 7 25.60 -36.30 4.73
C ARG A 7 26.40 -35.85 5.95
N GLU A 8 27.43 -35.04 5.74
CA GLU A 8 28.26 -34.50 6.82
C GLU A 8 27.43 -33.67 7.82
N ARG A 9 26.60 -32.74 7.33
CA ARG A 9 25.78 -31.87 8.19
C ARG A 9 24.64 -32.60 8.89
N LEU A 10 23.96 -33.52 8.21
CA LEU A 10 22.89 -34.29 8.84
C LEU A 10 23.44 -35.28 9.88
N ALA A 11 24.61 -35.86 9.65
CA ALA A 11 25.30 -36.65 10.66
C ALA A 11 25.71 -35.81 11.89
N ALA A 12 26.17 -34.57 11.67
CA ALA A 12 26.45 -33.63 12.77
C ALA A 12 25.16 -33.27 13.54
N ALA A 13 24.04 -33.17 12.84
CA ALA A 13 22.71 -33.10 13.43
C ALA A 13 22.17 -34.50 13.79
N GLY A 14 22.99 -35.46 14.21
CA GLY A 14 22.58 -36.73 14.81
C GLY A 14 21.78 -37.72 13.94
N TRP A 15 21.67 -37.53 12.62
CA TRP A 15 21.02 -38.49 11.72
C TRP A 15 22.00 -39.59 11.31
N GLU A 16 21.57 -40.85 11.39
CA GLU A 16 22.33 -42.03 11.00
C GLU A 16 21.99 -42.49 9.58
N TRP A 17 23.01 -42.81 8.78
CA TRP A 17 22.82 -43.34 7.44
C TRP A 17 22.58 -44.86 7.43
N ARG A 18 21.61 -45.34 6.65
CA ARG A 18 21.30 -46.75 6.43
C ARG A 18 21.57 -47.17 4.97
N ARG A 19 21.74 -48.48 4.74
CA ARG A 19 22.03 -49.06 3.42
C ARG A 19 20.79 -49.02 2.51
N SER A 20 20.58 -47.93 1.77
CA SER A 20 19.63 -47.82 0.62
C SER A 20 19.35 -46.37 0.18
N GLY A 21 20.11 -45.37 0.63
CA GLY A 21 19.70 -43.98 0.49
C GLY A 21 18.84 -43.48 1.66
N THR A 22 18.64 -44.30 2.69
CA THR A 22 17.75 -43.99 3.80
C THR A 22 18.52 -43.47 5.01
N MET A 23 18.02 -42.44 5.68
CA MET A 23 18.56 -41.83 6.90
C MET A 23 17.57 -41.99 8.05
N GLU A 24 18.06 -42.16 9.27
CA GLU A 24 17.22 -42.36 10.46
C GLU A 24 17.72 -41.55 11.65
N ARG A 25 16.84 -41.04 12.50
CA ARG A 25 17.21 -40.38 13.77
C ARG A 25 16.22 -40.73 14.87
N VAL A 26 16.70 -40.88 16.10
CA VAL A 26 15.88 -41.22 17.28
C VAL A 26 15.98 -40.11 18.31
N TRP A 27 14.83 -39.64 18.77
CA TRP A 27 14.68 -38.56 19.74
C TRP A 27 14.76 -39.03 21.19
N PRO A 28 15.12 -38.11 22.12
CA PRO A 28 15.16 -38.44 23.55
C PRO A 28 13.81 -38.93 24.11
N ASP A 29 12.70 -38.49 23.50
CA ASP A 29 11.34 -38.94 23.82
C ASP A 29 11.00 -40.33 23.21
N GLY A 30 11.94 -40.94 22.48
CA GLY A 30 11.77 -42.23 21.82
C GLY A 30 11.23 -42.14 20.39
N THR A 31 10.94 -40.94 19.88
CA THR A 31 10.40 -40.77 18.53
C THR A 31 11.44 -41.12 17.46
N PHE A 32 11.06 -41.97 16.51
CA PHE A 32 11.93 -42.45 15.45
C PHE A 32 11.54 -41.83 14.09
N TRP A 33 12.51 -41.26 13.40
CA TRP A 33 12.34 -40.62 12.10
C TRP A 33 13.13 -41.35 11.01
N ARG A 34 12.55 -41.45 9.81
CA ARG A 34 13.17 -42.03 8.62
C ARG A 34 12.98 -41.13 7.41
N CYS A 35 14.05 -40.85 6.69
CA CYS A 35 14.10 -40.04 5.48
C CYS A 35 14.72 -40.87 4.34
N THR A 36 14.20 -40.79 3.12
CA THR A 36 14.80 -41.45 1.95
C THR A 36 15.34 -40.40 0.98
N TYR A 37 16.60 -40.57 0.56
CA TYR A 37 17.39 -39.67 -0.29
C TYR A 37 17.91 -40.43 -1.51
N GLY A 38 17.74 -39.87 -2.72
CA GLY A 38 18.29 -40.42 -3.96
C GLY A 38 18.23 -39.46 -5.15
N THR A 39 19.03 -39.74 -6.19
CA THR A 39 19.10 -38.99 -7.47
C THR A 39 18.04 -39.49 -8.47
N THR A 40 17.31 -38.59 -9.12
CA THR A 40 16.46 -38.84 -10.29
C THR A 40 16.85 -37.90 -11.44
N ARG A 41 16.70 -38.35 -12.69
CA ARG A 41 16.94 -37.50 -13.88
C ARG A 41 15.73 -36.60 -14.14
N ALA A 42 15.99 -35.33 -14.44
CA ALA A 42 14.95 -34.36 -14.78
C ALA A 42 13.97 -34.89 -15.84
N GLY A 43 12.66 -34.92 -15.51
CA GLY A 43 11.59 -35.07 -16.50
C GLY A 43 10.88 -36.43 -16.61
N ARG A 44 11.22 -37.47 -15.84
CA ARG A 44 10.40 -38.69 -15.71
C ARG A 44 10.53 -39.33 -14.34
N CYS A 45 9.48 -39.29 -13.52
CA CYS A 45 9.30 -40.22 -12.43
C CYS A 45 8.21 -41.24 -12.85
N GLU A 46 8.60 -42.48 -13.13
CA GLU A 46 7.68 -43.62 -13.22
C GLU A 46 7.56 -44.27 -11.83
N GLY A 47 6.35 -44.26 -11.26
CA GLY A 47 6.01 -44.86 -9.96
C GLY A 47 5.30 -43.89 -9.01
N ASP A 48 4.29 -44.38 -8.28
CA ASP A 48 3.55 -43.66 -7.24
C ASP A 48 4.46 -43.35 -6.05
N ILE A 49 5.29 -42.32 -6.18
CA ILE A 49 5.94 -41.69 -5.03
C ILE A 49 4.95 -40.61 -4.53
N PRO A 50 4.46 -40.70 -3.27
CA PRO A 50 3.60 -39.67 -2.71
C PRO A 50 4.31 -38.31 -2.75
N LYS A 51 3.58 -37.21 -2.98
CA LYS A 51 4.15 -35.85 -3.16
C LYS A 51 5.04 -35.43 -1.96
N GLY A 52 6.34 -35.73 -2.02
CA GLY A 52 7.38 -35.34 -1.06
C GLY A 52 8.23 -34.16 -1.53
N LEU A 53 9.21 -33.75 -0.72
CA LEU A 53 10.07 -32.59 -0.98
C LEU A 53 11.03 -32.89 -2.14
N ILE A 54 10.81 -32.26 -3.29
CA ILE A 54 11.64 -32.41 -4.50
C ILE A 54 12.64 -31.24 -4.58
N PHE A 55 13.91 -31.55 -4.81
CA PHE A 55 15.01 -30.61 -5.00
C PHE A 55 15.64 -30.83 -6.38
N ALA A 56 16.22 -29.80 -6.97
CA ALA A 56 17.04 -29.94 -8.17
C ALA A 56 18.36 -29.21 -7.96
N THR A 57 19.48 -29.85 -8.29
CA THR A 57 20.79 -29.22 -8.34
C THR A 57 21.51 -29.67 -9.61
N GLY A 58 21.62 -28.78 -10.60
CA GLY A 58 22.07 -29.15 -11.95
C GLY A 58 21.02 -29.99 -12.68
N ASP A 59 21.45 -31.02 -13.40
CA ASP A 59 20.57 -31.98 -14.10
C ASP A 59 19.98 -33.07 -13.20
N GLU A 60 20.35 -33.07 -11.91
CA GLU A 60 19.94 -34.07 -10.92
C GLU A 60 18.84 -33.53 -10.01
N VAL A 61 17.77 -34.31 -9.88
CA VAL A 61 16.63 -34.08 -9.00
C VAL A 61 16.78 -34.98 -7.79
N PHE A 62 16.67 -34.44 -6.59
CA PHE A 62 16.73 -35.19 -5.33
C PHE A 62 15.35 -35.18 -4.68
N VAL A 63 14.84 -36.33 -4.26
CA VAL A 63 13.57 -36.40 -3.51
C VAL A 63 13.89 -36.77 -2.07
N VAL A 64 13.46 -35.94 -1.13
CA VAL A 64 13.38 -36.30 0.30
C VAL A 64 11.94 -36.67 0.60
N ASP A 65 11.71 -37.98 0.66
CA ASP A 65 10.49 -38.52 1.26
C ASP A 65 10.75 -38.71 2.76
N VAL A 66 10.24 -37.77 3.54
CA VAL A 66 10.05 -37.97 4.99
C VAL A 66 8.76 -38.77 5.11
N LEU A 67 8.88 -40.10 5.03
CA LEU A 67 7.78 -41.07 5.07
C LEU A 67 6.81 -40.70 6.21
N GLY A 68 5.74 -39.99 5.88
CA GLY A 68 4.80 -39.46 6.87
C GLY A 68 4.05 -38.18 6.51
N PHE A 69 4.35 -37.49 5.39
CA PHE A 69 3.56 -36.31 4.97
C PHE A 69 2.20 -36.65 4.34
N THR A 70 2.00 -37.90 3.89
CA THR A 70 0.70 -38.43 3.45
C THR A 70 0.61 -39.91 3.84
N ASP A 71 -0.37 -40.26 4.68
CA ASP A 71 -0.84 -41.65 4.82
C ASP A 71 -2.00 -41.86 3.83
N PRO A 72 -1.95 -42.84 2.92
CA PRO A 72 -3.08 -43.21 2.07
C PRO A 72 -4.24 -43.91 2.82
N ALA A 73 -4.06 -44.29 4.10
CA ALA A 73 -4.97 -45.20 4.81
C ALA A 73 -5.71 -44.61 6.03
N GLY A 74 -5.49 -43.34 6.40
CA GLY A 74 -6.29 -42.70 7.44
C GLY A 74 -6.18 -43.36 8.83
N MET A 75 -4.97 -43.75 9.26
CA MET A 75 -4.71 -44.03 10.68
C MET A 75 -3.91 -42.88 11.30
N GLY A 76 -4.55 -42.17 12.22
CA GLY A 76 -3.90 -41.12 13.01
C GLY A 76 -2.76 -41.68 13.87
N PHE A 77 -1.67 -40.93 13.93
CA PHE A 77 -0.68 -41.05 14.99
C PHE A 77 -0.74 -39.77 15.83
N GLU A 78 -0.99 -39.97 17.12
CA GLU A 78 -0.94 -38.94 18.16
C GLU A 78 0.47 -38.33 18.25
N GLY A 79 0.58 -37.00 18.23
CA GLY A 79 1.51 -36.28 19.12
C GLY A 79 2.97 -35.99 18.70
N VAL A 80 3.37 -35.93 17.42
CA VAL A 80 4.79 -35.57 17.08
C VAL A 80 4.91 -34.24 16.32
N ASP A 81 5.62 -33.29 16.93
CA ASP A 81 6.03 -32.01 16.32
C ASP A 81 7.07 -32.23 15.21
N ARG A 82 6.78 -31.73 14.01
CA ARG A 82 7.57 -31.92 12.78
C ARG A 82 8.39 -30.69 12.39
N THR A 83 8.27 -29.60 13.15
CA THR A 83 8.89 -28.29 12.89
C THR A 83 10.41 -28.36 13.01
N ALA A 84 10.90 -29.06 14.03
CA ALA A 84 12.32 -29.24 14.30
C ALA A 84 13.09 -29.87 13.13
N ALA A 85 12.58 -30.98 12.58
CA ALA A 85 13.22 -31.68 11.47
C ALA A 85 13.23 -30.85 10.18
N GLY A 86 12.17 -30.07 9.94
CA GLY A 86 12.10 -29.16 8.80
C GLY A 86 13.11 -28.01 8.88
N LEU A 87 13.30 -27.43 10.07
CA LEU A 87 14.30 -26.40 10.33
C LEU A 87 15.73 -26.92 10.15
N ASP A 88 16.03 -28.14 10.62
CA ASP A 88 17.35 -28.77 10.42
C ASP A 88 17.70 -28.92 8.93
N LEU A 89 16.71 -29.33 8.13
CA LEU A 89 16.87 -29.50 6.69
C LEU A 89 17.06 -28.16 5.96
N LEU A 90 16.32 -27.13 6.38
CA LEU A 90 16.42 -25.77 5.84
C LEU A 90 17.73 -25.08 6.22
N ALA A 91 18.21 -25.23 7.45
CA ALA A 91 19.51 -24.70 7.88
C ALA A 91 20.69 -25.41 7.20
N ALA A 92 20.49 -26.66 6.77
CA ALA A 92 21.46 -27.37 5.95
C ALA A 92 21.46 -26.90 4.48
N ALA A 93 20.41 -26.22 4.00
CA ALA A 93 20.28 -25.77 2.61
C ALA A 93 21.29 -24.68 2.23
N SER A 94 21.67 -24.61 0.94
CA SER A 94 22.41 -23.43 0.44
C SER A 94 21.46 -22.22 0.31
N PRO A 95 21.88 -21.00 0.69
CA PRO A 95 21.07 -19.79 0.48
C PRO A 95 20.70 -19.63 -0.99
N GLY A 96 19.42 -19.40 -1.30
CA GLY A 96 18.93 -19.12 -2.65
C GLY A 96 18.46 -20.32 -3.50
N GLY A 97 18.30 -21.52 -2.92
CA GLY A 97 17.80 -22.70 -3.64
C GLY A 97 16.28 -22.93 -3.55
N THR A 98 15.73 -23.69 -4.50
CA THR A 98 14.38 -24.31 -4.51
C THR A 98 14.03 -25.02 -3.19
N LEU A 99 15.04 -25.45 -2.44
CA LEU A 99 14.95 -26.10 -1.13
C LEU A 99 14.26 -25.23 -0.06
N ALA A 100 14.55 -23.93 0.02
CA ALA A 100 13.88 -23.03 0.96
C ALA A 100 12.40 -22.84 0.60
N LYS A 101 12.11 -22.60 -0.68
CA LYS A 101 10.74 -22.47 -1.23
C LYS A 101 9.92 -23.75 -1.04
N ASN A 102 10.49 -24.94 -1.27
CA ASN A 102 9.76 -26.20 -1.24
C ASN A 102 9.56 -26.78 0.17
N VAL A 103 10.38 -26.41 1.17
CA VAL A 103 10.30 -26.91 2.56
C VAL A 103 9.58 -25.94 3.50
N LEU A 104 9.68 -24.61 3.29
CA LEU A 104 8.82 -23.66 4.01
C LEU A 104 7.35 -23.91 3.65
N LYS A 105 7.04 -24.08 2.37
CA LYS A 105 5.68 -24.18 1.82
C LYS A 105 4.80 -25.25 2.49
N PRO A 106 5.30 -26.44 2.89
CA PRO A 106 4.57 -27.41 3.72
C PRO A 106 4.60 -27.13 5.24
N LEU A 107 5.68 -26.55 5.79
CA LEU A 107 5.71 -26.09 7.20
C LEU A 107 4.73 -24.93 7.45
N MET A 108 4.46 -24.16 6.40
CA MET A 108 3.40 -23.14 6.32
C MET A 108 1.99 -23.75 6.23
N ALA A 109 1.85 -25.04 5.85
CA ALA A 109 0.55 -25.66 5.55
C ALA A 109 -0.11 -26.43 6.72
N ARG A 110 0.55 -26.61 7.87
CA ARG A 110 -0.04 -27.31 9.04
C ARG A 110 0.46 -26.78 10.39
N ALA A 111 -0.30 -25.84 10.96
CA ALA A 111 -0.28 -25.55 12.40
C ALA A 111 -1.10 -26.61 13.15
N ALA A 112 -0.54 -27.81 13.37
CA ALA A 112 -1.21 -28.87 14.12
C ALA A 112 -0.85 -28.88 15.62
N VAL A 113 0.32 -28.36 16.01
CA VAL A 113 0.71 -28.33 17.45
C VAL A 113 0.01 -27.19 18.20
N PHE A 114 -0.22 -26.03 17.57
CA PHE A 114 -0.97 -24.93 18.19
C PHE A 114 -2.50 -25.08 18.14
N ARG A 115 -3.04 -25.89 17.21
CA ARG A 115 -4.51 -26.10 17.09
C ARG A 115 -5.09 -27.00 18.18
N GLU A 116 -4.27 -27.78 18.89
CA GLU A 116 -4.72 -28.59 20.03
C GLU A 116 -4.59 -27.88 21.38
N ARG A 117 -3.86 -26.75 21.46
CA ARG A 117 -3.62 -26.01 22.71
C ARG A 117 -4.16 -24.57 22.74
N SER A 118 -4.33 -23.89 21.60
CA SER A 118 -4.94 -22.55 21.57
C SER A 118 -6.30 -22.57 20.85
N VAL A 119 -7.34 -22.11 21.57
CA VAL A 119 -8.73 -22.06 21.11
C VAL A 119 -9.00 -20.83 20.21
N ARG A 120 -8.04 -19.89 20.09
CA ARG A 120 -8.18 -18.65 19.31
C ARG A 120 -6.90 -18.28 18.54
N PRO A 121 -6.98 -17.54 17.41
CA PRO A 121 -5.82 -16.93 16.77
C PRO A 121 -5.13 -15.98 17.75
N ILE A 122 -3.83 -16.18 18.00
CA ILE A 122 -3.03 -15.24 18.80
C ILE A 122 -2.84 -13.98 17.95
N GLY A 123 -3.43 -12.86 18.38
CA GLY A 123 -3.23 -11.56 17.76
C GLY A 123 -1.90 -10.96 18.19
N LEU A 124 -1.05 -10.56 17.24
CA LEU A 124 0.20 -9.81 17.50
C LEU A 124 -0.06 -8.31 17.77
N SER A 125 -1.29 -7.91 18.06
CA SER A 125 -1.69 -6.50 18.20
C SER A 125 -2.07 -6.20 19.65
N GLY A 126 -1.49 -5.14 20.22
CA GLY A 126 -1.80 -4.63 21.55
C GLY A 126 -0.69 -3.72 22.06
N PHE A 127 -1.04 -2.67 22.82
CA PHE A 127 -0.09 -1.67 23.32
C PHE A 127 1.12 -2.29 24.04
N MET A 128 0.90 -3.36 24.81
CA MET A 128 1.99 -4.06 25.51
C MET A 128 2.96 -4.76 24.54
N LEU A 129 2.44 -5.36 23.46
CA LEU A 129 3.22 -6.15 22.48
C LEU A 129 4.11 -5.29 21.60
N GLU A 130 3.66 -4.08 21.27
CA GLU A 130 4.43 -3.13 20.46
C GLU A 130 5.63 -2.54 21.22
N GLU A 131 5.53 -2.46 22.55
CA GLU A 131 6.57 -1.94 23.46
C GLU A 131 7.46 -3.05 24.05
N MET A 132 7.17 -4.33 23.78
CA MET A 132 8.01 -5.43 24.26
C MET A 132 9.41 -5.38 23.62
N PRO A 133 10.49 -5.58 24.41
CA PRO A 133 11.84 -5.65 23.88
C PRO A 133 11.92 -6.70 22.78
N ARG A 134 12.43 -6.29 21.62
CA ARG A 134 12.59 -7.17 20.45
C ARG A 134 13.88 -6.83 19.74
N ARG A 135 14.33 -7.75 18.91
CA ARG A 135 15.47 -7.51 18.02
C ARG A 135 15.00 -7.33 16.58
N PRO A 136 15.74 -6.58 15.76
CA PRO A 136 15.50 -6.52 14.33
C PRO A 136 15.63 -7.92 13.73
N ALA A 137 14.71 -8.29 12.83
CA ALA A 137 14.79 -9.52 12.07
C ALA A 137 14.69 -9.24 10.58
N GLY A 138 15.47 -10.01 9.80
CA GLY A 138 15.37 -10.01 8.36
C GLY A 138 14.34 -11.01 7.83
N PRO A 139 14.29 -11.19 6.50
CA PRO A 139 13.38 -12.17 5.92
C PRO A 139 13.70 -13.59 6.45
N LEU A 140 12.66 -14.37 6.73
CA LEU A 140 12.77 -15.68 7.38
C LEU A 140 13.68 -16.66 6.63
N ILE A 141 13.59 -16.68 5.30
CA ILE A 141 14.37 -17.62 4.47
C ILE A 141 15.88 -17.39 4.61
N PRO A 142 16.41 -16.16 4.40
CA PRO A 142 17.81 -15.83 4.70
C PRO A 142 18.22 -16.16 6.13
N ALA A 143 17.39 -15.85 7.13
CA ALA A 143 17.70 -16.12 8.53
C ALA A 143 17.90 -17.63 8.79
N ILE A 144 17.00 -18.47 8.27
CA ILE A 144 17.12 -19.94 8.40
C ILE A 144 18.36 -20.45 7.67
N ALA A 145 18.64 -19.94 6.47
CA ALA A 145 19.82 -20.35 5.70
C ALA A 145 21.14 -19.96 6.38
N ALA A 146 21.13 -18.91 7.21
CA ALA A 146 22.26 -18.48 8.02
C ALA A 146 22.38 -19.21 9.36
N ALA A 147 21.41 -20.05 9.74
CA ALA A 147 21.45 -20.79 10.99
C ALA A 147 22.58 -21.83 10.99
N ASP A 148 23.46 -21.72 11.97
CA ASP A 148 24.67 -22.55 12.11
C ASP A 148 24.73 -23.31 13.44
N GLY A 149 23.61 -23.33 14.18
CA GLY A 149 23.53 -23.93 15.50
C GLY A 149 23.88 -22.98 16.64
N SER A 150 24.38 -21.76 16.35
CA SER A 150 24.60 -20.75 17.38
C SER A 150 23.27 -20.20 17.93
N SER A 151 23.29 -19.81 19.20
CA SER A 151 22.15 -19.16 19.87
C SER A 151 21.70 -17.90 19.12
N ASP A 152 22.65 -17.08 18.70
CA ASP A 152 22.38 -15.79 18.05
C ASP A 152 21.66 -15.94 16.71
N ARG A 153 22.05 -16.93 15.91
CA ARG A 153 21.37 -17.23 14.64
C ARG A 153 20.02 -17.89 14.82
N TRP A 154 19.84 -18.73 15.85
CA TRP A 154 18.53 -19.31 16.14
C TRP A 154 17.51 -18.26 16.59
N LEU A 155 17.95 -17.28 17.35
CA LEU A 155 17.10 -16.15 17.64
C LEU A 155 16.77 -15.34 16.36
N ASP A 156 17.62 -15.35 15.30
CA ASP A 156 17.39 -14.53 14.09
C ASP A 156 16.20 -15.14 13.36
N VAL A 157 16.23 -16.48 13.29
CA VAL A 157 15.12 -17.29 12.82
C VAL A 157 13.88 -17.08 13.66
N ALA A 158 14.00 -17.06 15.00
CA ALA A 158 12.85 -16.93 15.89
C ALA A 158 12.09 -15.62 15.66
N PHE A 159 12.80 -14.49 15.63
CA PHE A 159 12.17 -13.19 15.39
C PHE A 159 11.72 -13.00 13.94
N ALA A 160 12.46 -13.54 12.95
CA ALA A 160 12.00 -13.53 11.57
C ALA A 160 10.72 -14.37 11.39
N ALA A 161 10.58 -15.44 12.17
CA ALA A 161 9.39 -16.29 12.18
C ALA A 161 8.22 -15.63 12.90
N LEU A 162 8.46 -14.87 13.98
CA LEU A 162 7.44 -14.02 14.62
C LEU A 162 6.90 -12.99 13.62
N ASP A 163 7.79 -12.30 12.90
CA ASP A 163 7.42 -11.31 11.88
C ASP A 163 6.65 -11.95 10.72
N ALA A 164 7.04 -13.15 10.29
CA ALA A 164 6.32 -13.94 9.29
C ALA A 164 5.05 -14.62 9.82
N ARG A 165 4.66 -14.36 11.08
CA ARG A 165 3.51 -14.98 11.78
C ARG A 165 3.54 -16.52 11.82
N MET A 166 4.73 -17.10 11.73
CA MET A 166 4.97 -18.53 11.88
C MET A 166 5.27 -18.86 13.35
N LEU A 167 4.26 -18.73 14.21
CA LEU A 167 4.42 -18.79 15.67
C LEU A 167 5.02 -20.12 16.18
N HIS A 168 4.75 -21.24 15.51
CA HIS A 168 5.36 -22.54 15.80
C HIS A 168 6.84 -22.59 15.46
N VAL A 169 7.22 -21.98 14.33
CA VAL A 169 8.63 -21.86 13.94
C VAL A 169 9.35 -20.91 14.90
N ALA A 170 8.69 -19.84 15.32
CA ALA A 170 9.23 -18.92 16.32
C ALA A 170 9.49 -19.64 17.65
N LEU A 171 8.50 -20.36 18.19
CA LEU A 171 8.61 -21.09 19.45
C LEU A 171 9.77 -22.10 19.44
N GLU A 172 9.81 -22.98 18.42
CA GLU A 172 10.88 -23.97 18.26
C GLU A 172 12.26 -23.30 18.10
N SER A 173 12.32 -22.15 17.41
CA SER A 173 13.58 -21.42 17.23
C SER A 173 14.04 -20.74 18.53
N PHE A 174 13.12 -20.27 19.38
CA PHE A 174 13.44 -19.81 20.73
C PHE A 174 13.94 -20.97 21.61
N ASP A 175 13.29 -22.14 21.56
CA ASP A 175 13.75 -23.33 22.28
C ASP A 175 15.17 -23.74 21.87
N ARG A 176 15.47 -23.70 20.56
CA ARG A 176 16.82 -23.99 20.04
C ARG A 176 17.85 -22.95 20.45
N ALA A 177 17.48 -21.68 20.41
CA ALA A 177 18.35 -20.61 20.88
C ALA A 177 18.73 -20.82 22.36
N LEU A 178 17.75 -21.11 23.20
CA LEU A 178 17.94 -21.42 24.62
C LEU A 178 18.81 -22.67 24.82
N ALA A 179 18.54 -23.74 24.07
CA ALA A 179 19.36 -24.96 24.11
C ALA A 179 20.81 -24.74 23.66
N ALA A 180 21.03 -23.79 22.74
CA ALA A 180 22.34 -23.34 22.30
C ALA A 180 23.02 -22.33 23.25
N GLY A 181 22.40 -22.03 24.40
CA GLY A 181 22.95 -21.14 25.42
C GLY A 181 22.65 -19.66 25.21
N ALA A 182 21.53 -19.31 24.56
CA ALA A 182 21.05 -17.92 24.56
C ALA A 182 20.79 -17.43 25.99
N GLU A 183 21.10 -16.15 26.24
CA GLU A 183 20.70 -15.50 27.48
C GLU A 183 19.17 -15.55 27.63
N PRO A 184 18.64 -15.99 28.79
CA PRO A 184 17.23 -16.31 28.94
C PRO A 184 16.32 -15.09 28.80
N GLY A 185 16.77 -13.89 29.15
CA GLY A 185 15.96 -12.67 29.20
C GLY A 185 15.01 -12.50 28.00
N LEU A 186 15.57 -12.24 26.81
CA LEU A 186 14.76 -11.97 25.61
C LEU A 186 14.05 -13.22 25.08
N ALA A 187 14.72 -14.37 25.07
CA ALA A 187 14.20 -15.60 24.48
C ALA A 187 13.05 -16.20 25.31
N GLU A 188 13.20 -16.28 26.63
CA GLU A 188 12.16 -16.76 27.55
C GLU A 188 10.99 -15.76 27.64
N LEU A 189 11.22 -14.45 27.45
CA LEU A 189 10.14 -13.46 27.41
C LEU A 189 9.15 -13.75 26.27
N TRP A 190 9.67 -13.88 25.04
CA TRP A 190 8.85 -14.14 23.86
C TRP A 190 8.28 -15.57 23.83
N ARG A 191 9.06 -16.54 24.30
CA ARG A 191 8.57 -17.91 24.53
C ARG A 191 7.41 -17.94 25.52
N GLY A 192 7.55 -17.25 26.65
CA GLY A 192 6.52 -17.12 27.67
C GLY A 192 5.25 -16.49 27.11
N TRP A 193 5.37 -15.41 26.34
CA TRP A 193 4.25 -14.78 25.65
C TRP A 193 3.52 -15.75 24.69
N LEU A 194 4.26 -16.46 23.83
CA LEU A 194 3.70 -17.44 22.88
C LEU A 194 2.91 -18.56 23.57
N LEU A 195 3.32 -18.93 24.79
CA LEU A 195 2.74 -20.00 25.56
C LEU A 195 1.57 -19.56 26.45
N MET A 196 1.32 -18.26 26.64
CA MET A 196 0.34 -17.77 27.63
C MET A 196 -1.05 -18.41 27.52
N GLU A 197 -1.54 -18.58 26.28
CA GLU A 197 -2.84 -19.19 26.02
C GLU A 197 -2.78 -20.72 25.92
N ALA A 198 -1.63 -21.27 25.50
CA ALA A 198 -1.47 -22.68 25.17
C ALA A 198 -1.05 -23.53 26.39
N ASP A 199 -0.20 -22.98 27.25
CA ASP A 199 0.29 -23.56 28.49
C ASP A 199 0.67 -22.45 29.49
N PRO A 200 -0.30 -21.92 30.27
CA PRO A 200 -0.05 -20.84 31.21
C PRO A 200 0.98 -21.18 32.30
N VAL A 201 1.14 -22.47 32.64
CA VAL A 201 2.08 -22.92 33.67
C VAL A 201 3.52 -22.85 33.13
N GLU A 202 3.71 -23.34 31.91
CA GLU A 202 4.99 -23.23 31.23
C GLU A 202 5.33 -21.78 30.88
N ALA A 203 4.33 -21.00 30.44
CA ALA A 203 4.46 -19.57 30.20
C ALA A 203 4.94 -18.82 31.44
N ALA A 204 4.32 -19.06 32.60
CA ALA A 204 4.73 -18.43 33.85
C ALA A 204 6.18 -18.82 34.23
N THR A 205 6.58 -20.07 34.00
CA THR A 205 7.95 -20.51 34.26
C THR A 205 8.96 -19.82 33.36
N ALA A 206 8.64 -19.68 32.06
CA ALA A 206 9.46 -18.95 31.10
C ALA A 206 9.58 -17.47 31.50
N LEU A 207 8.47 -16.80 31.83
CA LEU A 207 8.49 -15.39 32.20
C LEU A 207 9.28 -15.13 33.50
N GLU A 208 9.26 -16.02 34.49
CA GLU A 208 10.12 -15.89 35.68
C GLU A 208 11.62 -15.98 35.31
N ARG A 209 11.99 -16.90 34.40
CA ARG A 209 13.36 -16.96 33.88
C ARG A 209 13.74 -15.74 33.07
N ALA A 210 12.79 -15.16 32.32
CA ALA A 210 13.00 -13.91 31.61
C ALA A 210 13.26 -12.77 32.59
N ALA A 211 12.51 -12.70 33.69
CA ALA A 211 12.71 -11.72 34.76
C ALA A 211 14.11 -11.85 35.38
N ASP A 212 14.52 -13.06 35.76
CA ASP A 212 15.86 -13.35 36.28
C ASP A 212 16.97 -13.06 35.24
N GLY A 213 16.65 -13.16 33.95
CA GLY A 213 17.52 -12.87 32.82
C GLY A 213 17.61 -11.39 32.42
N GLY A 214 17.17 -10.46 33.28
CA GLY A 214 17.28 -9.01 33.06
C GLY A 214 16.10 -8.37 32.34
N MET A 215 14.97 -9.07 32.19
CA MET A 215 13.73 -8.56 31.58
C MET A 215 12.60 -8.44 32.62
N ALA A 216 12.92 -8.08 33.87
CA ALA A 216 11.98 -8.10 34.99
C ALA A 216 10.72 -7.24 34.76
N GLY A 217 10.87 -6.07 34.14
CA GLY A 217 9.75 -5.18 33.82
C GLY A 217 8.71 -5.83 32.90
N PRO A 218 9.04 -6.08 31.62
CA PRO A 218 8.09 -6.64 30.66
C PRO A 218 7.63 -8.06 31.05
N ALA A 219 8.49 -8.88 31.65
CA ALA A 219 8.09 -10.22 32.09
C ALA A 219 7.04 -10.18 33.20
N THR A 220 7.18 -9.27 34.17
CA THR A 220 6.20 -9.11 35.26
C THR A 220 4.86 -8.60 34.73
N CYS A 221 4.87 -7.67 33.77
CA CYS A 221 3.65 -7.21 33.11
C CYS A 221 2.86 -8.36 32.46
N LEU A 222 3.55 -9.29 31.79
CA LEU A 222 2.90 -10.47 31.20
C LEU A 222 2.45 -11.48 32.27
N LEU A 223 3.28 -11.71 33.29
CA LEU A 223 2.95 -12.62 34.41
C LEU A 223 1.69 -12.20 35.16
N ALA A 224 1.43 -10.90 35.30
CA ALA A 224 0.24 -10.37 35.94
C ALA A 224 -1.07 -10.87 35.31
N GLY A 225 -1.04 -11.22 34.01
CA GLY A 225 -2.18 -11.84 33.31
C GLY A 225 -2.42 -13.31 33.66
N ILE A 226 -1.44 -13.98 34.28
CA ILE A 226 -1.49 -15.40 34.64
C ILE A 226 -1.72 -15.56 36.15
N ARG A 227 -1.05 -14.75 36.97
CA ARG A 227 -1.09 -14.82 38.44
C ARG A 227 -0.77 -13.47 39.08
N PRO A 228 -1.09 -13.29 40.38
CA PRO A 228 -0.61 -12.12 41.13
C PRO A 228 0.92 -12.03 41.14
N VAL A 229 1.45 -10.81 41.05
CA VAL A 229 2.89 -10.53 40.92
C VAL A 229 3.37 -9.50 41.94
N ASP A 230 4.69 -9.40 42.11
CA ASP A 230 5.35 -8.35 42.89
C ASP A 230 5.85 -7.23 41.96
N TRP A 231 5.08 -6.14 41.87
CA TRP A 231 5.44 -4.98 41.05
C TRP A 231 6.62 -4.17 41.61
N GLU A 232 6.92 -4.28 42.91
CA GLU A 232 8.09 -3.61 43.49
C GLU A 232 9.36 -4.23 42.92
N ARG A 233 9.39 -5.56 42.77
CA ARG A 233 10.48 -6.25 42.09
C ARG A 233 10.68 -5.75 40.67
N ALA A 234 9.61 -5.66 39.89
CA ALA A 234 9.67 -5.22 38.49
C ALA A 234 10.29 -3.82 38.32
N THR A 235 9.82 -2.85 39.11
CA THR A 235 10.32 -1.47 39.06
C THR A 235 11.73 -1.29 39.63
N ARG A 236 12.14 -2.15 40.56
CA ARG A 236 13.48 -2.12 41.16
C ARG A 236 14.53 -2.77 40.26
N GLU A 237 14.20 -3.90 39.65
CA GLU A 237 15.12 -4.69 38.82
C GLU A 237 15.20 -4.16 37.38
N ASP A 238 14.12 -3.53 36.89
CA ASP A 238 14.07 -2.90 35.57
C ASP A 238 13.48 -1.47 35.65
N PRO A 239 14.23 -0.51 36.23
CA PRO A 239 13.75 0.85 36.41
C PRO A 239 13.58 1.61 35.08
N GLY A 240 14.19 1.13 33.99
CA GLY A 240 14.11 1.73 32.66
C GLY A 240 12.80 1.43 31.90
N TYR A 241 12.00 0.47 32.38
CA TYR A 241 10.76 0.10 31.71
C TYR A 241 9.55 0.84 32.30
N LEU A 242 9.15 1.95 31.65
CA LEU A 242 8.07 2.84 32.11
C LEU A 242 6.76 2.10 32.43
N LEU A 243 6.36 1.13 31.59
CA LEU A 243 5.07 0.46 31.77
C LEU A 243 4.99 -0.31 33.10
N GLY A 244 6.11 -0.86 33.58
CA GLY A 244 6.17 -1.50 34.90
C GLY A 244 5.87 -0.53 36.04
N TRP A 245 6.33 0.72 35.93
CA TRP A 245 6.01 1.79 36.89
C TRP A 245 4.53 2.16 36.84
N LEU A 246 3.98 2.36 35.64
CA LEU A 246 2.57 2.73 35.48
C LEU A 246 1.63 1.63 35.98
N SER A 247 1.92 0.36 35.69
CA SER A 247 1.16 -0.78 36.22
C SER A 247 1.19 -0.85 37.76
N ARG A 248 2.36 -0.60 38.37
CA ARG A 248 2.49 -0.54 39.83
C ARG A 248 1.66 0.59 40.43
N VAL A 249 1.68 1.77 39.80
CA VAL A 249 0.92 2.94 40.25
C VAL A 249 -0.58 2.68 40.15
N LEU A 250 -1.03 2.09 39.04
CA LEU A 250 -2.42 1.67 38.83
C LEU A 250 -2.90 0.71 39.93
N GLU A 251 -2.17 -0.37 40.18
CA GLU A 251 -2.56 -1.37 41.20
C GLU A 251 -2.64 -0.75 42.61
N LEU A 252 -1.67 0.10 42.97
CA LEU A 252 -1.68 0.82 44.25
C LEU A 252 -2.87 1.78 44.36
N GLY A 253 -3.18 2.50 43.28
CA GLY A 253 -4.34 3.41 43.20
C GLY A 253 -5.66 2.67 43.39
N GLU A 254 -5.89 1.62 42.60
CA GLU A 254 -7.10 0.77 42.67
C GLU A 254 -7.26 0.08 44.03
N SER A 255 -6.13 -0.27 44.67
CA SER A 255 -6.12 -0.84 46.02
C SER A 255 -6.35 0.20 47.15
N GLY A 256 -6.64 1.46 46.81
CA GLY A 256 -6.88 2.54 47.77
C GLY A 256 -5.61 3.07 48.46
N ARG A 257 -4.42 2.73 47.95
CA ARG A 257 -3.10 3.14 48.48
C ARG A 257 -2.55 4.35 47.73
N ALA A 258 -3.40 5.34 47.41
CA ALA A 258 -3.06 6.49 46.56
C ALA A 258 -1.83 7.30 47.05
N ARG A 259 -1.60 7.44 48.37
CA ARG A 259 -0.40 8.12 48.90
C ARG A 259 0.91 7.40 48.57
N GLU A 260 0.85 6.09 48.44
CA GLU A 260 1.99 5.28 48.06
C GLU A 260 2.18 5.29 46.55
N ALA A 261 1.08 5.22 45.79
CA ALA A 261 1.07 5.44 44.35
C ALA A 261 1.74 6.78 43.99
N LEU A 262 1.47 7.85 44.75
CA LEU A 262 2.07 9.18 44.53
C LEU A 262 3.60 9.15 44.67
N ARG A 263 4.12 8.48 45.70
CA ARG A 263 5.57 8.32 45.87
C ARG A 263 6.20 7.55 44.70
N VAL A 264 5.55 6.47 44.26
CA VAL A 264 6.05 5.64 43.16
C VAL A 264 6.03 6.41 41.83
N ILE A 265 4.98 7.17 41.53
CA ILE A 265 4.91 7.94 40.28
C ILE A 265 5.87 9.14 40.28
N ASP A 266 6.17 9.74 41.43
CA ASP A 266 7.22 10.77 41.55
C ASP A 266 8.63 10.19 41.33
N GLU A 267 8.90 8.98 41.82
CA GLU A 267 10.13 8.25 41.50
C GLU A 267 10.21 7.93 40.00
N ALA A 268 9.10 7.48 39.40
CA ALA A 268 9.01 7.24 37.96
C ALA A 268 9.26 8.53 37.15
N ALA A 269 8.75 9.68 37.60
CA ALA A 269 8.92 10.97 36.93
C ALA A 269 10.39 11.43 36.88
N ALA A 270 11.20 11.06 37.87
CA ALA A 270 12.63 11.35 37.86
C ALA A 270 13.40 10.56 36.79
N LEU A 271 12.89 9.38 36.41
CA LEU A 271 13.51 8.48 35.43
C LEU A 271 12.91 8.63 34.02
N HIS A 272 11.62 8.95 33.94
CA HIS A 272 10.80 8.97 32.73
C HIS A 272 10.06 10.30 32.59
N PRO A 273 10.75 11.42 32.32
CA PRO A 273 10.09 12.70 32.12
C PRO A 273 9.26 12.65 30.83
N GLY A 274 7.93 12.66 30.96
CA GLY A 274 7.05 12.54 29.81
C GLY A 274 5.57 12.67 30.14
N ALA A 275 4.77 12.95 29.12
CA ALA A 275 3.35 13.26 29.27
C ALA A 275 2.54 12.15 29.96
N LYS A 276 2.86 10.86 29.71
CA LYS A 276 2.19 9.73 30.38
C LYS A 276 2.40 9.76 31.89
N VAL A 277 3.61 10.06 32.36
CA VAL A 277 3.86 10.11 33.81
C VAL A 277 3.08 11.24 34.46
N HIS A 278 3.02 12.41 33.83
CA HIS A 278 2.17 13.51 34.28
C HIS A 278 0.67 13.15 34.27
N HIS A 279 0.20 12.45 33.24
CA HIS A 279 -1.18 11.97 33.17
C HIS A 279 -1.53 11.05 34.36
N TYR A 280 -0.73 10.02 34.61
CA TYR A 280 -0.97 9.09 35.72
C TYR A 280 -0.76 9.74 37.10
N ARG A 281 0.17 10.71 37.21
CA ARG A 281 0.32 11.48 38.46
C ARG A 281 -0.88 12.38 38.73
N GLY A 282 -1.43 13.00 37.69
CA GLY A 282 -2.68 13.76 37.76
C GLY A 282 -3.84 12.90 38.26
N TRP A 283 -3.97 11.67 37.75
CA TRP A 283 -4.95 10.71 38.27
C TRP A 283 -4.74 10.38 39.75
N VAL A 284 -3.51 10.12 40.17
CA VAL A 284 -3.19 9.85 41.59
C VAL A 284 -3.51 11.05 42.50
N HIS A 285 -3.26 12.28 42.06
CA HIS A 285 -3.67 13.48 42.78
C HIS A 285 -5.20 13.59 42.89
N ALA A 286 -5.94 13.26 41.82
CA ALA A 286 -7.40 13.20 41.85
C ALA A 286 -7.92 12.17 42.86
N LEU A 287 -7.31 10.98 42.94
CA LEU A 287 -7.63 9.97 43.96
C LEU A 287 -7.38 10.45 45.39
N LEU A 288 -6.43 11.37 45.59
CA LEU A 288 -6.13 11.99 46.88
C LEU A 288 -7.06 13.18 47.21
N GLY A 289 -7.91 13.61 46.27
CA GLY A 289 -8.75 14.79 46.39
C GLY A 289 -8.02 16.12 46.22
N ASP A 290 -6.80 16.09 45.65
CA ASP A 290 -6.02 17.28 45.33
C ASP A 290 -6.29 17.70 43.87
N GLU A 291 -7.46 18.32 43.67
CA GLU A 291 -7.96 18.68 42.34
C GLU A 291 -7.04 19.67 41.61
N ASP A 292 -6.44 20.63 42.34
CA ASP A 292 -5.54 21.63 41.77
C ASP A 292 -4.26 20.99 41.23
N ALA A 293 -3.59 20.15 42.04
CA ALA A 293 -2.39 19.44 41.60
C ALA A 293 -2.69 18.46 40.45
N ALA A 294 -3.85 17.81 40.47
CA ALA A 294 -4.29 16.95 39.39
C ALA A 294 -4.38 17.73 38.07
N LEU A 295 -5.05 18.88 38.07
CA LEU A 295 -5.24 19.72 36.88
C LEU A 295 -3.93 20.32 36.36
N ASP A 296 -3.00 20.69 37.26
CA ASP A 296 -1.68 21.17 36.88
C ASP A 296 -0.86 20.07 36.16
N ASP A 297 -0.89 18.84 36.65
CA ASP A 297 -0.23 17.70 36.01
C ASP A 297 -0.87 17.34 34.66
N LEU A 298 -2.20 17.34 34.57
CA LEU A 298 -2.89 17.14 33.29
C LEU A 298 -2.55 18.25 32.30
N ALA A 299 -2.44 19.50 32.74
CA ALA A 299 -2.00 20.60 31.89
C ALA A 299 -0.57 20.43 31.38
N GLU A 300 0.34 19.99 32.25
CA GLU A 300 1.72 19.71 31.86
C GLU A 300 1.82 18.52 30.88
N ALA A 301 1.00 17.49 31.08
CA ALA A 301 0.88 16.38 30.13
C ALA A 301 0.46 16.88 28.73
N VAL A 302 -0.56 17.74 28.65
CA VAL A 302 -1.02 18.34 27.40
C VAL A 302 0.06 19.24 26.78
N ARG A 303 0.81 20.00 27.59
CA ARG A 303 1.91 20.84 27.12
C ARG A 303 3.05 20.01 26.50
N LEU A 304 3.40 18.89 27.14
CA LEU A 304 4.46 17.98 26.67
C LEU A 304 4.05 17.18 25.45
N ALA A 305 2.80 16.70 25.41
CA ALA A 305 2.28 15.89 24.32
C ALA A 305 0.80 16.25 24.04
N PRO A 306 0.51 17.21 23.15
CA PRO A 306 -0.86 17.67 22.91
C PRO A 306 -1.86 16.57 22.51
N TRP A 307 -1.41 15.46 21.91
CA TRP A 307 -2.29 14.34 21.57
C TRP A 307 -2.86 13.60 22.80
N ILE A 308 -2.21 13.71 23.97
CA ILE A 308 -2.68 13.06 25.20
C ILE A 308 -3.99 13.67 25.73
N THR A 309 -4.39 14.85 25.24
CA THR A 309 -5.70 15.42 25.55
C THR A 309 -6.84 14.47 25.18
N GLU A 310 -6.72 13.68 24.10
CA GLU A 310 -7.74 12.67 23.76
C GLU A 310 -7.83 11.59 24.84
N GLU A 311 -6.68 11.09 25.31
CA GLU A 311 -6.61 10.09 26.38
C GLU A 311 -7.20 10.66 27.69
N ILE A 312 -6.72 11.82 28.14
CA ILE A 312 -7.16 12.46 29.39
C ILE A 312 -8.68 12.70 29.39
N LEU A 313 -9.23 13.25 28.30
CA LEU A 313 -10.65 13.60 28.26
C LEU A 313 -11.57 12.38 28.09
N ALA A 314 -11.05 11.26 27.58
CA ALA A 314 -11.78 10.00 27.42
C ALA A 314 -11.65 9.06 28.63
N ASP A 315 -10.63 9.27 29.46
CA ASP A 315 -10.35 8.40 30.60
C ASP A 315 -11.45 8.52 31.68
N PRO A 316 -12.13 7.42 32.05
CA PRO A 316 -13.10 7.41 33.15
C PRO A 316 -12.46 7.70 34.50
N ASP A 317 -11.15 7.49 34.64
CA ASP A 317 -10.43 7.70 35.88
C ASP A 317 -10.38 9.17 36.32
N HIS A 318 -10.65 10.11 35.40
CA HIS A 318 -10.79 11.55 35.66
C HIS A 318 -12.25 12.01 35.83
N ASP A 319 -13.22 11.11 35.96
CA ASP A 319 -14.64 11.48 36.08
C ASP A 319 -14.92 12.46 37.23
N GLY A 320 -14.16 12.35 38.33
CA GLY A 320 -14.23 13.29 39.47
C GLY A 320 -13.86 14.73 39.11
N LEU A 321 -13.01 14.94 38.10
CA LEU A 321 -12.56 16.27 37.65
C LEU A 321 -13.47 16.89 36.60
N ARG A 322 -14.39 16.13 35.99
CA ARG A 322 -15.25 16.62 34.89
C ARG A 322 -16.20 17.75 35.29
N GLY A 323 -16.48 17.91 36.57
CA GLY A 323 -17.25 19.04 37.12
C GLY A 323 -16.44 20.33 37.22
N HIS A 324 -15.11 20.27 37.11
CA HIS A 324 -14.22 21.41 37.27
C HIS A 324 -14.03 22.15 35.93
N LEU A 325 -14.19 23.48 35.95
CA LEU A 325 -14.09 24.29 34.73
C LEU A 325 -12.68 24.21 34.10
N ASP A 326 -11.64 24.16 34.92
CA ASP A 326 -10.26 24.12 34.43
C ASP A 326 -9.89 22.79 33.75
N PHE A 327 -10.60 21.69 34.05
CA PHE A 327 -10.45 20.43 33.32
C PHE A 327 -10.78 20.62 31.84
N TRP A 328 -11.86 21.36 31.55
CA TRP A 328 -12.26 21.66 30.19
C TRP A 328 -11.38 22.74 29.54
N ARG A 329 -10.81 23.66 30.31
CA ARG A 329 -9.84 24.66 29.79
C ARG A 329 -8.53 24.06 29.27
N LEU A 330 -8.26 22.79 29.52
CA LEU A 330 -7.17 22.06 28.86
C LEU A 330 -7.30 22.14 27.33
N THR A 331 -8.54 22.16 26.81
CA THR A 331 -8.82 22.35 25.37
C THR A 331 -8.57 23.77 24.89
N ASP A 332 -8.89 24.79 25.70
CA ASP A 332 -8.66 26.21 25.36
C ASP A 332 -7.18 26.56 25.32
N ARG A 333 -6.40 26.01 26.28
CA ARG A 333 -4.93 26.16 26.27
C ARG A 333 -4.33 25.56 25.00
N ARG A 334 -4.76 24.34 24.66
CA ARG A 334 -4.34 23.66 23.42
C ARG A 334 -4.78 24.41 22.15
N ALA A 335 -5.94 25.05 22.16
CA ALA A 335 -6.44 25.88 21.08
C ALA A 335 -5.59 27.15 20.85
N ALA A 336 -5.17 27.81 21.92
CA ALA A 336 -4.35 29.02 21.85
C ALA A 336 -2.97 28.72 21.21
N ASP A 337 -2.38 27.57 21.50
CA ASP A 337 -1.10 27.15 20.94
C ASP A 337 -1.16 26.80 19.43
N ASN A 338 -2.36 26.57 18.87
CA ASN A 338 -2.53 26.20 17.46
C ASN A 338 -2.72 27.40 16.51
N GLU A 339 -2.81 28.64 17.01
CA GLU A 339 -3.07 29.85 16.21
C GLU A 339 -4.29 29.72 15.25
N GLN A 340 -5.31 28.96 15.66
CA GLN A 340 -6.43 28.55 14.81
C GLN A 340 -7.32 29.73 14.35
N ASN A 341 -7.79 29.68 13.09
CA ASN A 341 -8.68 30.68 12.52
C ASN A 341 -10.07 30.68 13.21
N PRO A 342 -10.49 31.79 13.87
CA PRO A 342 -11.74 31.82 14.63
C PRO A 342 -13.01 31.53 13.81
N GLN A 343 -13.03 31.94 12.54
CA GLN A 343 -14.17 31.71 11.65
C GLN A 343 -14.29 30.23 11.27
N ALA A 344 -13.17 29.59 10.97
CA ALA A 344 -13.13 28.15 10.68
C ALA A 344 -13.46 27.32 11.92
N THR A 345 -12.91 27.68 13.09
CA THR A 345 -13.23 27.04 14.38
C THR A 345 -14.73 27.09 14.67
N GLU A 346 -15.39 28.22 14.43
CA GLU A 346 -16.84 28.38 14.65
C GLU A 346 -17.68 27.53 13.69
N VAL A 347 -17.26 27.37 12.43
CA VAL A 347 -17.93 26.47 11.48
C VAL A 347 -17.81 25.01 11.93
N LEU A 348 -16.60 24.59 12.34
CA LEU A 348 -16.34 23.24 12.83
C LEU A 348 -17.10 22.96 14.15
N ARG A 349 -17.18 23.95 15.05
CA ARG A 349 -17.98 23.85 16.28
C ARG A 349 -19.45 23.56 15.98
N ARG A 350 -20.07 24.29 15.05
CA ARG A 350 -21.48 24.04 14.68
C ARG A 350 -21.68 22.64 14.11
N LEU A 351 -20.72 22.13 13.36
CA LEU A 351 -20.75 20.75 12.87
C LEU A 351 -20.67 19.75 14.02
N ALA A 352 -19.80 19.99 14.99
CA ALA A 352 -19.68 19.18 16.19
C ALA A 352 -21.00 19.14 17.00
N VAL A 353 -21.65 20.29 17.23
CA VAL A 353 -22.98 20.37 17.87
C VAL A 353 -24.00 19.52 17.12
N GLN A 354 -24.08 19.68 15.80
CA GLN A 354 -25.06 18.95 14.98
C GLN A 354 -24.80 17.45 14.91
N THR A 355 -23.54 17.06 14.99
CA THR A 355 -23.11 15.65 15.06
C THR A 355 -23.58 15.06 16.38
N ALA A 356 -23.21 15.68 17.49
CA ALA A 356 -23.58 15.21 18.83
C ALA A 356 -25.09 15.12 19.02
N ALA A 357 -25.85 16.09 18.49
CA ALA A 357 -27.32 16.10 18.55
C ALA A 357 -27.99 14.92 17.81
N ARG A 358 -27.29 14.29 16.86
CA ARG A 358 -27.78 13.13 16.09
C ARG A 358 -27.12 11.82 16.52
N ALA A 359 -26.24 11.87 17.52
CA ALA A 359 -25.47 10.73 17.94
C ALA A 359 -26.39 9.68 18.59
N PRO A 360 -26.14 8.37 18.34
CA PRO A 360 -26.86 7.31 19.00
C PRO A 360 -26.52 7.25 20.49
N ASP A 361 -27.43 6.69 21.29
CA ASP A 361 -27.20 6.51 22.73
C ASP A 361 -25.90 5.73 23.00
N GLY A 362 -25.08 6.26 23.92
CA GLY A 362 -23.82 5.64 24.33
C GLY A 362 -22.66 5.75 23.35
N TRP A 363 -22.76 6.56 22.29
CA TRP A 363 -21.63 6.76 21.36
C TRP A 363 -20.33 7.18 22.07
N ARG A 364 -19.18 6.69 21.60
CA ARG A 364 -17.86 6.98 22.16
C ARG A 364 -17.15 8.15 21.48
N ARG A 365 -17.26 8.21 20.15
CA ARG A 365 -16.75 9.30 19.31
C ARG A 365 -17.36 9.24 17.93
N ALA A 366 -17.24 10.32 17.18
CA ALA A 366 -17.65 10.41 15.78
C ALA A 366 -16.48 10.93 14.97
N THR A 367 -16.13 10.23 13.90
CA THR A 367 -15.01 10.60 13.02
C THR A 367 -15.56 10.92 11.63
N PHE A 368 -15.01 11.96 11.01
CA PHE A 368 -15.41 12.44 9.70
C PHE A 368 -14.20 12.76 8.86
N THR A 369 -14.27 12.37 7.59
CA THR A 369 -13.32 12.81 6.57
C THR A 369 -14.10 13.40 5.41
N ILE A 370 -13.85 14.67 5.11
CA ILE A 370 -14.58 15.46 4.13
C ILE A 370 -13.59 15.88 3.04
N GLY A 371 -13.85 15.49 1.79
CA GLY A 371 -13.02 15.82 0.62
C GLY A 371 -13.81 15.50 -0.66
N GLY A 372 -13.26 14.70 -1.58
CA GLY A 372 -13.94 14.29 -2.83
C GLY A 372 -15.27 13.52 -2.62
N GLY A 373 -15.41 12.90 -1.45
CA GLY A 373 -16.67 12.41 -0.90
C GLY A 373 -16.65 12.55 0.63
N THR A 374 -17.82 12.43 1.25
CA THR A 374 -17.98 12.53 2.70
C THR A 374 -18.15 11.15 3.30
N ARG A 375 -17.29 10.80 4.26
CA ARG A 375 -17.44 9.58 5.07
C ARG A 375 -17.48 9.97 6.54
N GLY A 376 -18.45 9.44 7.28
CA GLY A 376 -18.61 9.69 8.70
C GLY A 376 -19.15 8.46 9.42
N TYR A 377 -18.63 8.18 10.61
CA TYR A 377 -19.08 7.06 11.43
C TYR A 377 -19.08 7.43 12.91
N TYR A 378 -20.07 6.90 13.63
CA TYR A 378 -20.04 6.83 15.09
C TYR A 378 -19.36 5.53 15.51
N THR A 379 -18.50 5.61 16.52
CA THR A 379 -18.01 4.44 17.26
C THR A 379 -18.93 4.19 18.45
N LEU A 380 -19.52 3.00 18.54
CA LEU A 380 -20.41 2.59 19.62
C LEU A 380 -19.64 1.95 20.81
N PRO A 381 -20.28 1.70 21.97
CA PRO A 381 -19.62 1.10 23.13
C PRO A 381 -18.95 -0.25 22.87
N ASP A 382 -19.51 -1.04 21.96
CA ASP A 382 -19.01 -2.35 21.55
C ASP A 382 -17.94 -2.27 20.45
N GLY A 383 -17.55 -1.06 20.05
CA GLY A 383 -16.61 -0.81 18.96
C GLY A 383 -17.23 -0.87 17.56
N ALA A 384 -18.53 -1.14 17.44
CA ALA A 384 -19.19 -1.16 16.14
C ALA A 384 -19.19 0.24 15.51
N LEU A 385 -18.95 0.27 14.19
CA LEU A 385 -19.01 1.49 13.39
C LEU A 385 -20.42 1.65 12.80
N LYS A 386 -21.07 2.77 13.09
CA LYS A 386 -22.37 3.12 12.51
C LYS A 386 -22.20 4.28 11.53
N ASN A 387 -22.41 4.01 10.25
CA ASN A 387 -22.35 5.03 9.19
C ASN A 387 -23.34 6.18 9.47
N HIS A 388 -22.89 7.39 9.18
CA HIS A 388 -23.69 8.60 9.28
C HIS A 388 -23.45 9.51 8.07
N GLY A 389 -24.53 9.92 7.40
CA GLY A 389 -24.46 10.94 6.36
C GLY A 389 -24.35 12.33 6.99
N LEU A 390 -23.45 13.17 6.50
CA LEU A 390 -23.43 14.57 6.92
C LEU A 390 -24.61 15.32 6.27
N PRO A 391 -25.33 16.19 7.00
CA PRO A 391 -26.47 16.93 6.48
C PRO A 391 -26.08 18.25 5.80
N PHE A 392 -24.79 18.48 5.50
CA PHE A 392 -24.28 19.80 5.15
C PHE A 392 -23.08 19.73 4.18
N ASP A 393 -23.04 20.66 3.22
CA ASP A 393 -21.93 20.87 2.28
C ASP A 393 -20.83 21.74 2.91
N LEU A 394 -19.91 21.11 3.65
CA LEU A 394 -18.84 21.77 4.39
C LEU A 394 -17.79 22.47 3.51
N ARG A 395 -17.62 22.04 2.26
CA ARG A 395 -16.65 22.67 1.34
C ARG A 395 -16.98 24.14 1.12
N LYS A 396 -18.26 24.48 0.96
CA LYS A 396 -18.72 25.86 0.78
C LYS A 396 -18.56 26.70 2.05
N ALA A 397 -18.81 26.14 3.23
CA ALA A 397 -18.73 26.89 4.49
C ALA A 397 -17.29 27.19 4.94
N LEU A 398 -16.36 26.27 4.69
CA LEU A 398 -14.94 26.45 5.00
C LEU A 398 -14.14 27.09 3.85
N ARG A 399 -14.78 27.37 2.70
CA ARG A 399 -14.13 27.89 1.48
C ARG A 399 -12.91 27.06 1.07
N LEU A 400 -13.03 25.73 1.13
CA LEU A 400 -11.93 24.82 0.83
C LEU A 400 -11.64 24.79 -0.67
N GLY A 401 -10.36 24.82 -1.05
CA GLY A 401 -9.91 24.60 -2.42
C GLY A 401 -10.12 23.15 -2.89
N ARG A 402 -9.98 22.91 -4.21
CA ARG A 402 -9.90 21.53 -4.74
C ARG A 402 -8.65 20.86 -4.16
N GLY A 403 -8.75 19.57 -3.79
CA GLY A 403 -7.66 18.80 -3.16
C GLY A 403 -7.53 18.92 -1.64
N THR A 404 -8.24 19.85 -0.99
CA THR A 404 -8.26 19.96 0.48
C THR A 404 -9.27 18.98 1.10
N ALA A 405 -8.87 18.34 2.19
CA ALA A 405 -9.71 17.55 3.07
C ALA A 405 -9.73 18.06 4.50
N VAL A 406 -10.81 17.77 5.20
CA VAL A 406 -10.99 17.96 6.64
C VAL A 406 -11.14 16.59 7.27
N THR A 407 -10.23 16.25 8.17
CA THR A 407 -10.40 15.13 9.10
C THR A 407 -10.85 15.71 10.44
N MET A 408 -11.95 15.22 11.01
CA MET A 408 -12.51 15.74 12.26
C MET A 408 -12.94 14.60 13.18
N VAL A 409 -12.70 14.78 14.48
CA VAL A 409 -13.20 13.90 15.55
C VAL A 409 -14.03 14.74 16.52
N VAL A 410 -15.18 14.19 16.91
CA VAL A 410 -16.12 14.78 17.85
C VAL A 410 -16.30 13.80 19.01
N HIS A 411 -16.32 14.30 20.25
CA HIS A 411 -16.39 13.48 21.45
C HIS A 411 -17.61 13.81 22.31
N PRO A 412 -18.28 12.81 22.93
CA PRO A 412 -19.47 13.01 23.77
C PRO A 412 -19.23 13.93 24.97
N SER A 413 -17.97 14.12 25.34
CA SER A 413 -17.52 15.06 26.36
C SER A 413 -17.67 16.54 25.99
N GLY A 414 -18.11 16.88 24.77
CA GLY A 414 -18.38 18.27 24.37
C GLY A 414 -17.19 18.99 23.75
N TRP A 415 -16.23 18.26 23.18
CA TRP A 415 -15.10 18.83 22.45
C TRP A 415 -14.86 18.14 21.11
N PHE A 416 -14.23 18.86 20.20
CA PHE A 416 -13.87 18.37 18.87
C PHE A 416 -12.44 18.77 18.50
N GLU A 417 -11.84 18.02 17.60
CA GLU A 417 -10.62 18.39 16.89
C GLU A 417 -10.77 18.18 15.39
N ALA A 418 -10.09 19.00 14.59
CA ALA A 418 -10.06 18.88 13.14
C ALA A 418 -8.70 19.25 12.57
N ALA A 419 -8.30 18.55 11.51
CA ALA A 419 -7.14 18.88 10.69
C ALA A 419 -7.64 19.19 9.28
N VAL A 420 -7.18 20.31 8.73
CA VAL A 420 -7.51 20.76 7.37
C VAL A 420 -6.22 20.76 6.56
N GLY A 421 -6.12 19.91 5.54
CA GLY A 421 -4.89 19.69 4.77
C GLY A 421 -5.16 19.01 3.42
N GLY A 422 -4.11 18.61 2.70
CA GLY A 422 -4.25 17.88 1.44
C GLY A 422 -4.76 16.45 1.66
N ARG A 423 -5.51 15.91 0.70
CA ARG A 423 -6.05 14.54 0.79
C ARG A 423 -5.15 13.54 0.07
N ALA A 424 -4.83 12.41 0.72
CA ALA A 424 -4.27 11.25 0.04
C ALA A 424 -5.38 10.26 -0.39
N GLU A 425 -5.08 9.40 -1.34
CA GLU A 425 -6.04 8.39 -1.84
C GLU A 425 -6.43 7.36 -0.76
N ASN A 426 -5.46 6.92 0.05
CA ASN A 426 -5.59 5.81 1.00
C ASN A 426 -6.16 6.24 2.38
N SER A 427 -7.17 7.11 2.41
CA SER A 427 -7.74 7.71 3.64
C SER A 427 -6.76 8.50 4.52
N GLY A 428 -5.53 8.71 4.06
CA GLY A 428 -4.50 9.51 4.73
C GLY A 428 -4.53 11.00 4.38
N VAL A 429 -3.55 11.73 4.89
CA VAL A 429 -3.30 13.15 4.60
C VAL A 429 -2.05 13.28 3.73
N ALA A 430 -2.15 14.10 2.69
CA ALA A 430 -1.04 14.43 1.80
C ALA A 430 -0.59 15.88 2.01
N CYS A 431 0.72 16.11 1.96
CA CYS A 431 1.33 17.43 1.94
C CYS A 431 2.23 17.54 0.72
N VAL A 432 1.91 18.49 -0.16
CA VAL A 432 2.78 18.85 -1.28
C VAL A 432 3.81 19.85 -0.75
N LEU A 433 5.09 19.48 -0.86
CA LEU A 433 6.24 20.25 -0.38
C LEU A 433 6.86 21.07 -1.52
N ASP A 434 6.85 20.52 -2.74
CA ASP A 434 7.39 21.13 -3.94
C ASP A 434 6.68 20.52 -5.17
N GLU A 435 5.83 21.31 -5.85
CA GLU A 435 5.10 20.87 -7.04
C GLU A 435 6.01 20.70 -8.25
N GLU A 436 7.08 21.50 -8.36
CA GLU A 436 7.99 21.51 -9.50
C GLU A 436 9.01 20.36 -9.45
N ALA A 437 9.21 19.75 -8.28
CA ALA A 437 10.17 18.66 -8.08
C ALA A 437 9.63 17.26 -8.45
N LEU A 438 8.36 17.15 -8.83
CA LEU A 438 7.75 15.90 -9.24
C LEU A 438 8.28 15.45 -10.62
N PRO A 439 8.49 14.15 -10.83
CA PRO A 439 9.15 13.68 -12.04
C PRO A 439 8.21 13.73 -13.24
N SER A 440 8.81 13.95 -14.42
CA SER A 440 8.15 13.89 -15.72
C SER A 440 7.51 12.52 -15.98
N GLY A 441 6.47 12.49 -16.81
CA GLY A 441 5.73 11.28 -17.15
C GLY A 441 6.55 10.30 -17.99
N PRO A 442 6.12 9.03 -18.11
CA PRO A 442 6.84 8.03 -18.89
C PRO A 442 7.00 8.41 -20.37
N GLY A 443 6.04 9.13 -20.96
CA GLY A 443 6.12 9.58 -22.35
C GLY A 443 7.21 10.63 -22.63
N ASP A 444 7.66 11.38 -21.62
CA ASP A 444 8.70 12.42 -21.77
C ASP A 444 10.10 11.83 -21.92
N GLU A 445 10.27 10.57 -21.50
CA GLU A 445 11.56 9.87 -21.55
C GLU A 445 11.74 9.01 -22.81
N VAL A 446 10.75 9.03 -23.71
CA VAL A 446 10.77 8.25 -24.95
C VAL A 446 11.25 9.12 -26.10
N ASP A 447 11.99 8.53 -27.04
CA ASP A 447 12.37 9.22 -28.27
C ASP A 447 11.14 9.52 -29.15
N GLY A 448 11.27 10.51 -30.04
CA GLY A 448 10.24 10.83 -31.04
C GLY A 448 10.02 9.71 -32.07
N PRO A 449 9.14 9.93 -33.05
CA PRO A 449 8.79 8.91 -34.03
C PRO A 449 10.02 8.43 -34.82
N ALA A 450 10.12 7.10 -34.99
CA ALA A 450 11.15 6.53 -35.85
C ALA A 450 10.97 6.97 -37.33
N ASP A 451 9.73 7.25 -37.72
CA ASP A 451 9.37 7.87 -38.99
C ASP A 451 8.76 9.27 -38.75
N PRO A 452 9.54 10.34 -38.92
CA PRO A 452 9.05 11.71 -38.72
C PRO A 452 8.22 12.21 -39.92
N THR A 453 8.00 11.39 -40.95
CA THR A 453 7.15 11.81 -42.07
C THR A 453 5.71 11.88 -41.63
N GLN A 454 5.09 12.98 -42.01
CA GLN A 454 3.70 13.24 -41.72
C GLN A 454 2.78 12.20 -42.38
N ALA A 455 1.76 11.79 -41.66
CA ALA A 455 0.73 10.90 -42.14
C ALA A 455 -0.39 11.66 -42.86
N GLY A 456 -1.12 10.96 -43.72
CA GLY A 456 -2.22 11.53 -44.50
C GLY A 456 -1.82 11.98 -45.92
N ASP A 457 -2.84 12.18 -46.76
CA ASP A 457 -2.71 12.73 -48.10
C ASP A 457 -3.78 13.83 -48.26
N PRO A 458 -3.39 15.11 -48.36
CA PRO A 458 -4.34 16.22 -48.39
C PRO A 458 -5.28 16.21 -49.59
N ALA A 459 -4.81 15.77 -50.76
CA ALA A 459 -5.64 15.71 -51.95
C ALA A 459 -6.71 14.61 -51.82
N GLU A 460 -6.31 13.49 -51.23
CA GLU A 460 -7.20 12.37 -50.96
C GLU A 460 -8.21 12.68 -49.85
N ALA A 461 -7.80 13.36 -48.78
CA ALA A 461 -8.68 13.78 -47.69
C ALA A 461 -9.85 14.65 -48.21
N VAL A 462 -9.54 15.66 -49.04
CA VAL A 462 -10.56 16.51 -49.68
C VAL A 462 -11.48 15.70 -50.59
N ARG A 463 -10.93 14.73 -51.34
CA ARG A 463 -11.75 13.85 -52.18
C ARG A 463 -12.71 13.01 -51.35
N LEU A 464 -12.23 12.45 -50.24
CA LEU A 464 -13.02 11.61 -49.33
C LEU A 464 -14.09 12.41 -48.59
N LEU A 465 -13.79 13.63 -48.11
CA LEU A 465 -14.78 14.51 -47.48
C LEU A 465 -15.95 14.79 -48.43
N ARG A 466 -15.66 15.15 -49.69
CA ARG A 466 -16.71 15.39 -50.69
C ARG A 466 -17.54 14.14 -50.96
N ALA A 467 -16.90 12.97 -51.04
CA ALA A 467 -17.60 11.70 -51.23
C ALA A 467 -18.49 11.37 -50.02
N TYR A 468 -17.99 11.61 -48.80
CA TYR A 468 -18.71 11.42 -47.55
C TYR A 468 -19.99 12.28 -47.51
N LEU A 469 -19.86 13.59 -47.72
CA LEU A 469 -20.99 14.52 -47.73
C LEU A 469 -22.01 14.18 -48.83
N GLN A 470 -21.54 13.81 -50.04
CA GLN A 470 -22.44 13.37 -51.11
C GLN A 470 -23.23 12.12 -50.70
N ARG A 471 -22.58 11.13 -50.09
CA ARG A 471 -23.26 9.91 -49.63
C ARG A 471 -24.26 10.19 -48.53
N ARG A 472 -23.94 11.11 -47.60
CA ARG A 472 -24.90 11.56 -46.58
C ARG A 472 -26.13 12.19 -47.21
N GLU A 473 -25.95 13.10 -48.17
CA GLU A 473 -27.07 13.73 -48.90
C GLU A 473 -27.95 12.68 -49.59
N GLU A 474 -27.34 11.68 -50.23
CA GLU A 474 -28.05 10.57 -50.86
C GLU A 474 -28.88 9.73 -49.88
N ILE A 475 -28.41 9.59 -48.62
CA ILE A 475 -29.05 8.80 -47.58
C ILE A 475 -30.14 9.59 -46.85
N LEU A 476 -29.83 10.81 -46.42
CA LEU A 476 -30.73 11.69 -45.66
C LEU A 476 -31.79 12.34 -46.56
N GLY A 477 -31.51 12.48 -47.86
CA GLY A 477 -32.42 13.10 -48.82
C GLY A 477 -32.41 14.64 -48.79
N TYR A 478 -31.47 15.24 -48.06
CA TYR A 478 -31.20 16.68 -48.02
C TYR A 478 -29.70 16.93 -47.83
N SER A 479 -29.24 18.13 -48.21
CA SER A 479 -27.86 18.55 -47.99
C SER A 479 -27.73 19.22 -46.63
N ASP A 480 -26.67 18.87 -45.89
CA ASP A 480 -26.26 19.58 -44.67
C ASP A 480 -25.89 21.04 -45.00
N GLU A 481 -26.27 21.99 -44.13
CA GLU A 481 -25.85 23.40 -44.23
C GLU A 481 -24.54 23.58 -43.45
N LEU A 482 -23.41 23.63 -44.16
CA LEU A 482 -22.08 23.62 -43.54
C LEU A 482 -21.40 25.00 -43.60
N PRO A 483 -20.66 25.39 -42.55
CA PRO A 483 -19.90 26.64 -42.54
C PRO A 483 -18.86 26.70 -43.67
N PRO A 484 -18.78 27.82 -44.42
CA PRO A 484 -17.70 28.01 -45.39
C PRO A 484 -16.35 28.21 -44.68
N PRO A 485 -15.22 28.02 -45.38
CA PRO A 485 -13.88 28.25 -44.80
C PRO A 485 -13.74 29.64 -44.17
N ALA A 486 -13.21 29.69 -42.95
CA ALA A 486 -12.89 30.95 -42.30
C ALA A 486 -11.86 31.76 -43.10
N ALA A 487 -12.09 33.08 -43.19
CA ALA A 487 -11.28 33.99 -44.00
C ALA A 487 -9.89 34.26 -43.38
N ASP A 488 -9.81 34.18 -42.07
CA ASP A 488 -8.67 34.46 -41.19
C ASP A 488 -8.06 33.19 -40.57
N ARG A 489 -8.44 31.98 -41.04
CA ARG A 489 -7.95 30.69 -40.52
C ARG A 489 -6.42 30.55 -40.49
N GLU A 490 -5.72 31.13 -41.45
CA GLU A 490 -4.24 31.08 -41.50
C GLU A 490 -3.60 31.91 -40.37
N GLU A 491 -4.25 32.98 -39.91
CA GLU A 491 -3.83 33.73 -38.72
C GLU A 491 -4.11 32.90 -37.46
N MET A 492 -5.31 32.30 -37.37
CA MET A 492 -5.70 31.44 -36.24
C MET A 492 -4.77 30.22 -36.06
N PHE A 493 -4.39 29.57 -37.15
CA PHE A 493 -3.48 28.41 -37.11
C PHE A 493 -2.02 28.81 -36.89
N ALA A 494 -1.63 30.06 -37.16
CA ALA A 494 -0.29 30.55 -36.89
C ALA A 494 -0.03 30.77 -35.39
N ASP A 495 -1.08 30.89 -34.59
CA ASP A 495 -1.00 31.04 -33.13
C ASP A 495 -0.79 29.69 -32.40
N LEU A 496 -0.92 28.55 -33.10
CA LEU A 496 -0.67 27.23 -32.53
C LEU A 496 0.84 26.97 -32.36
N ASP A 497 1.22 26.36 -31.23
CA ASP A 497 2.61 25.94 -30.98
C ASP A 497 3.10 24.86 -31.97
N HIS A 498 2.17 24.06 -32.49
CA HIS A 498 2.42 23.04 -33.50
C HIS A 498 1.54 23.23 -34.74
N ALA A 499 2.12 23.09 -35.92
CA ALA A 499 1.38 23.19 -37.18
C ALA A 499 0.38 22.02 -37.34
N LEU A 500 -0.83 22.33 -37.82
CA LEU A 500 -1.81 21.30 -38.19
C LEU A 500 -1.28 20.38 -39.28
N PRO A 501 -1.74 19.11 -39.32
CA PRO A 501 -1.32 18.25 -40.37
C PRO A 501 -1.90 18.66 -41.73
N ASP A 502 -1.17 18.41 -42.82
CA ASP A 502 -1.48 18.87 -44.17
C ASP A 502 -2.85 18.38 -44.63
N ASP A 503 -3.23 17.15 -44.27
CA ASP A 503 -4.51 16.60 -44.63
C ASP A 503 -5.67 17.26 -43.87
N LEU A 504 -5.55 17.50 -42.57
CA LEU A 504 -6.54 18.27 -41.80
C LEU A 504 -6.63 19.73 -42.27
N ARG A 505 -5.48 20.38 -42.50
CA ARG A 505 -5.42 21.76 -43.01
C ARG A 505 -6.15 21.88 -44.35
N ALA A 506 -5.99 20.89 -45.24
CA ALA A 506 -6.69 20.86 -46.52
C ALA A 506 -8.21 20.69 -46.39
N LEU A 507 -8.70 20.10 -45.29
CA LEU A 507 -10.14 20.04 -45.01
C LEU A 507 -10.70 21.40 -44.59
N TYR A 508 -9.96 22.17 -43.79
CA TYR A 508 -10.33 23.54 -43.42
C TYR A 508 -10.32 24.53 -44.61
N ASP A 509 -9.63 24.18 -45.71
CA ASP A 509 -9.74 24.90 -46.99
C ASP A 509 -11.09 24.66 -47.70
N VAL A 510 -11.88 23.67 -47.25
CA VAL A 510 -13.18 23.30 -47.83
C VAL A 510 -14.36 23.78 -46.99
N MET A 511 -14.28 23.66 -45.66
CA MET A 511 -15.31 24.07 -44.70
C MET A 511 -14.71 24.35 -43.31
N ASP A 512 -15.39 25.13 -42.48
CA ASP A 512 -14.88 25.54 -41.15
C ASP A 512 -15.65 24.89 -39.99
N GLY A 513 -15.37 23.60 -39.75
CA GLY A 513 -16.13 22.82 -38.78
C GLY A 513 -17.52 22.46 -39.28
N ASP A 514 -18.36 21.91 -38.39
CA ASP A 514 -19.67 21.37 -38.77
C ASP A 514 -20.88 21.96 -38.03
N ASP A 515 -20.70 23.00 -37.22
CA ASP A 515 -21.78 23.70 -36.49
C ASP A 515 -22.66 22.76 -35.64
N ASP A 516 -22.00 21.89 -34.85
CA ASP A 516 -22.60 20.93 -33.91
C ASP A 516 -23.44 19.82 -34.59
N LEU A 517 -23.13 19.49 -35.85
CA LEU A 517 -23.78 18.42 -36.60
C LEU A 517 -23.25 17.02 -36.26
N GLY A 518 -22.12 16.91 -35.57
CA GLY A 518 -21.53 15.63 -35.20
C GLY A 518 -21.05 14.78 -36.40
N LEU A 519 -20.47 15.40 -37.43
CA LEU A 519 -20.14 14.75 -38.71
C LEU A 519 -19.06 13.67 -38.58
N ILE A 520 -18.21 13.74 -37.57
CA ILE A 520 -17.07 12.84 -37.41
C ILE A 520 -17.40 11.75 -36.39
N ASP A 521 -17.06 10.49 -36.71
CA ASP A 521 -17.08 9.35 -35.78
C ASP A 521 -18.38 9.16 -34.98
N ASN A 522 -19.54 9.43 -35.62
CA ASN A 522 -20.88 9.30 -35.06
C ASN A 522 -21.20 10.22 -33.87
N GLY A 523 -20.99 11.52 -34.03
CA GLY A 523 -21.40 12.53 -33.05
C GLY A 523 -20.26 13.34 -32.44
N TYR A 524 -19.07 13.34 -33.04
CA TYR A 524 -18.05 14.33 -32.74
C TYR A 524 -18.25 15.57 -33.61
N ASP A 525 -18.44 16.70 -32.95
CA ASP A 525 -18.62 18.01 -33.56
C ASP A 525 -17.26 18.49 -34.06
N TRP A 526 -17.13 18.67 -35.37
CA TRP A 526 -15.91 19.19 -35.97
C TRP A 526 -15.77 20.68 -35.60
N LEU A 527 -14.72 20.97 -34.84
CA LEU A 527 -14.40 22.30 -34.35
C LEU A 527 -14.08 23.27 -35.49
N SER A 528 -14.52 24.52 -35.35
CA SER A 528 -14.07 25.61 -36.22
C SER A 528 -12.59 25.96 -35.97
N ALA A 529 -11.96 26.63 -36.93
CA ALA A 529 -10.57 27.09 -36.82
C ALA A 529 -10.34 27.97 -35.58
N SER A 530 -11.34 28.77 -35.19
CA SER A 530 -11.27 29.59 -33.97
C SER A 530 -11.21 28.73 -32.71
N PHE A 531 -12.06 27.71 -32.60
CA PHE A 531 -12.06 26.81 -31.45
C PHE A 531 -10.81 25.95 -31.38
N VAL A 532 -10.26 25.51 -32.53
CA VAL A 532 -8.98 24.80 -32.58
C VAL A 532 -7.84 25.67 -32.05
N SER A 533 -7.79 26.94 -32.44
CA SER A 533 -6.78 27.91 -31.97
C SER A 533 -6.89 28.15 -30.46
N GLU A 534 -8.11 28.37 -29.95
CA GLU A 534 -8.37 28.57 -28.51
C GLU A 534 -7.96 27.34 -27.68
N LEU A 535 -8.40 26.14 -28.09
CA LEU A 535 -8.09 24.91 -27.36
C LEU A 535 -6.60 24.55 -27.45
N GLY A 536 -6.02 24.61 -28.66
CA GLY A 536 -4.65 24.20 -28.92
C GLY A 536 -3.57 25.07 -28.28
N SER A 537 -3.92 26.26 -27.78
CA SER A 537 -2.98 27.19 -27.14
C SER A 537 -3.05 27.15 -25.60
N ASP A 538 -4.25 26.96 -25.05
CA ASP A 538 -4.49 27.10 -23.61
C ASP A 538 -4.65 25.74 -22.90
N HIS A 539 -4.62 24.60 -23.62
CA HIS A 539 -4.77 23.25 -23.05
C HIS A 539 -5.96 23.16 -22.08
N VAL A 540 -7.07 23.84 -22.42
CA VAL A 540 -8.19 24.13 -21.50
C VAL A 540 -8.89 22.84 -21.02
N TRP A 541 -8.75 21.74 -21.76
CA TRP A 541 -9.25 20.43 -21.32
C TRP A 541 -8.47 19.87 -20.12
N VAL A 542 -7.28 20.40 -19.81
CA VAL A 542 -6.46 20.05 -18.63
C VAL A 542 -6.30 21.17 -17.61
N ASP A 543 -6.80 22.39 -17.89
CA ASP A 543 -6.69 23.63 -17.07
C ASP A 543 -7.14 23.52 -15.60
N ASN A 544 -7.76 22.41 -15.22
CA ASN A 544 -8.25 22.14 -13.86
C ASN A 544 -7.79 20.80 -13.28
N VAL A 545 -6.91 20.10 -13.99
CA VAL A 545 -6.10 19.02 -13.43
C VAL A 545 -4.83 19.70 -12.93
N PRO A 546 -4.38 19.46 -11.69
CA PRO A 546 -3.02 19.84 -11.37
C PRO A 546 -2.13 19.24 -12.48
N LEU A 547 -1.11 19.95 -12.96
CA LEU A 547 -0.13 19.45 -13.94
C LEU A 547 0.47 18.08 -13.55
N PHE A 548 0.20 17.65 -12.31
CA PHE A 548 0.50 16.38 -11.71
C PHE A 548 -0.75 15.61 -11.26
N ASP A 549 -0.87 14.36 -11.68
CA ASP A 549 -1.77 13.39 -11.03
C ASP A 549 -1.18 12.98 -9.68
N PRO A 550 -1.87 13.21 -8.54
CA PRO A 550 -1.38 12.83 -7.21
C PRO A 550 -1.28 11.31 -6.96
N ASP A 551 -1.65 10.45 -7.92
CA ASP A 551 -1.48 9.01 -7.87
C ASP A 551 -0.28 8.50 -8.70
N PRO A 552 0.88 8.25 -8.06
CA PRO A 552 2.02 7.60 -8.72
C PRO A 552 1.75 6.20 -9.28
N TRP A 553 0.64 5.55 -8.91
CA TRP A 553 0.27 4.20 -9.37
C TRP A 553 -0.69 4.20 -10.55
N ARG A 554 -1.12 5.38 -11.01
CA ARG A 554 -1.84 5.54 -12.27
C ARG A 554 -0.84 5.47 -13.42
N ILE A 555 -0.71 4.28 -13.99
CA ILE A 555 0.11 4.04 -15.18
C ILE A 555 -0.80 4.12 -16.40
N MET A 556 -0.48 5.02 -17.32
CA MET A 556 -1.13 5.08 -18.64
C MET A 556 -0.75 3.81 -19.41
N LEU A 557 -1.75 3.14 -19.98
CA LEU A 557 -1.55 1.95 -20.79
C LEU A 557 -1.49 2.36 -22.27
N ASP A 558 -0.77 1.58 -23.08
CA ASP A 558 -0.81 1.72 -24.53
C ASP A 558 -2.18 1.23 -25.03
N ASP A 559 -2.90 2.08 -25.74
CA ASP A 559 -4.16 1.73 -26.41
C ASP A 559 -4.02 1.96 -27.92
N GLY A 560 -3.82 0.86 -28.66
CA GLY A 560 -3.48 0.86 -30.08
C GLY A 560 -2.14 0.19 -30.40
N PRO A 561 -1.50 0.54 -31.54
CA PRO A 561 -0.21 -0.02 -31.88
C PRO A 561 0.86 0.34 -30.83
N PRO A 562 1.77 -0.58 -30.50
CA PRO A 562 2.65 -0.44 -29.34
C PRO A 562 3.62 0.72 -29.52
N GLY A 563 3.64 1.65 -28.56
CA GLY A 563 4.46 2.86 -28.64
C GLY A 563 4.08 3.83 -29.76
N ALA A 564 2.88 3.72 -30.35
CA ALA A 564 2.41 4.67 -31.36
C ALA A 564 2.10 6.03 -30.74
N VAL A 565 1.40 6.03 -29.61
CA VAL A 565 1.09 7.24 -28.85
C VAL A 565 1.97 7.26 -27.61
N ARG A 566 2.49 8.43 -27.25
CA ARG A 566 3.25 8.58 -26.00
C ARG A 566 2.30 8.42 -24.81
N ARG A 567 2.76 7.69 -23.79
CA ARG A 567 2.05 7.54 -22.51
C ARG A 567 2.16 8.84 -21.70
N SER A 568 1.28 9.79 -21.98
CA SER A 568 1.24 11.12 -21.37
C SER A 568 -0.20 11.56 -21.10
N ILE A 569 -0.40 12.41 -20.09
CA ILE A 569 -1.73 12.94 -19.78
C ILE A 569 -2.13 14.02 -20.79
N ASP A 570 -1.13 14.75 -21.29
CA ASP A 570 -1.25 15.84 -22.23
C ASP A 570 0.10 16.12 -22.91
N ARG A 571 0.05 16.77 -24.09
CA ARG A 571 1.22 17.23 -24.86
C ARG A 571 0.86 18.40 -25.76
N ASP A 572 1.75 19.37 -25.88
CA ASP A 572 1.66 20.52 -26.81
C ASP A 572 1.42 20.08 -28.27
N GLY A 573 1.94 18.91 -28.66
CA GLY A 573 1.75 18.34 -29.99
C GLY A 573 0.38 17.67 -30.22
N TRP A 574 -0.52 17.62 -29.24
CA TRP A 574 -1.84 16.99 -29.38
C TRP A 574 -2.91 18.05 -29.62
N ILE A 575 -3.27 18.25 -30.89
CA ILE A 575 -4.13 19.36 -31.31
C ILE A 575 -5.58 18.84 -31.49
N PRO A 576 -6.55 19.21 -30.63
CA PRO A 576 -7.95 18.83 -30.81
C PRO A 576 -8.53 19.42 -32.09
N PHE A 577 -9.36 18.64 -32.79
CA PHE A 577 -10.10 19.11 -33.97
C PHE A 577 -11.57 18.67 -33.99
N ALA A 578 -12.00 17.79 -33.09
CA ALA A 578 -13.41 17.45 -32.92
C ALA A 578 -13.77 17.21 -31.45
N ASP A 579 -14.94 17.67 -31.01
CA ASP A 579 -15.47 17.54 -29.64
C ASP A 579 -16.53 16.44 -29.57
N GLY A 580 -16.35 15.46 -28.68
CA GLY A 580 -17.32 14.39 -28.42
C GLY A 580 -18.27 14.68 -27.25
N GLY A 581 -18.16 15.87 -26.66
CA GLY A 581 -18.79 16.26 -25.41
C GLY A 581 -18.14 15.62 -24.18
N ASN A 582 -18.54 16.07 -22.99
CA ASN A 582 -18.06 15.55 -21.70
C ASN A 582 -16.52 15.58 -21.51
N ASN A 583 -15.82 16.56 -22.10
CA ASN A 583 -14.36 16.70 -22.03
C ASN A 583 -13.58 15.57 -22.75
N GLU A 584 -14.14 15.07 -23.86
CA GLU A 584 -13.48 14.12 -24.76
C GLU A 584 -13.32 14.72 -26.16
N TYR A 585 -12.14 14.54 -26.75
CA TYR A 585 -11.81 15.14 -28.04
C TYR A 585 -11.10 14.14 -28.95
N LEU A 586 -11.32 14.26 -30.26
CA LEU A 586 -10.38 13.76 -31.25
C LEU A 586 -9.30 14.82 -31.47
N ALA A 587 -8.05 14.38 -31.43
CA ALA A 587 -6.88 15.20 -31.65
C ALA A 587 -5.97 14.59 -32.70
N VAL A 588 -5.24 15.45 -33.42
CA VAL A 588 -4.11 15.03 -34.24
C VAL A 588 -2.85 15.04 -33.40
N ASP A 589 -2.09 13.95 -33.46
CA ASP A 589 -0.87 13.74 -32.69
C ASP A 589 0.35 14.13 -33.52
N MET A 590 0.90 15.30 -33.24
CA MET A 590 2.12 15.85 -33.84
C MET A 590 3.38 15.55 -33.01
N ASP A 591 3.25 14.92 -31.84
CA ASP A 591 4.36 14.41 -31.02
C ASP A 591 4.15 12.93 -30.64
N PRO A 592 4.10 12.04 -31.65
CA PRO A 592 3.86 10.62 -31.44
C PRO A 592 5.05 9.92 -30.78
N GLY A 593 4.81 8.70 -30.33
CA GLY A 593 5.87 7.81 -29.84
C GLY A 593 6.69 7.18 -30.98
N PRO A 594 7.70 6.34 -30.66
CA PRO A 594 8.60 5.74 -31.64
C PRO A 594 7.90 4.87 -32.69
N GLY A 595 6.75 4.28 -32.34
CA GLY A 595 5.94 3.44 -33.23
C GLY A 595 4.87 4.22 -34.00
N GLY A 596 4.76 5.53 -33.80
CA GLY A 596 3.74 6.38 -34.41
C GLY A 596 4.31 7.29 -35.48
N ARG A 597 3.44 8.12 -36.06
CA ARG A 597 3.78 9.08 -37.12
C ARG A 597 3.05 10.41 -36.90
N PRO A 598 3.69 11.57 -37.11
CA PRO A 598 3.03 12.85 -36.92
C PRO A 598 1.79 12.97 -37.80
N GLY A 599 0.67 13.44 -37.24
CA GLY A 599 -0.61 13.56 -37.94
C GLY A 599 -1.53 12.34 -37.82
N GLN A 600 -1.14 11.31 -37.07
CA GLN A 600 -2.05 10.25 -36.65
C GLN A 600 -3.18 10.84 -35.78
N VAL A 601 -4.36 10.22 -35.79
CA VAL A 601 -5.49 10.66 -34.98
C VAL A 601 -5.50 9.88 -33.69
N ILE A 602 -5.70 10.58 -32.57
CA ILE A 602 -5.86 10.03 -31.23
C ILE A 602 -7.12 10.58 -30.59
N ARG A 603 -7.55 9.94 -29.51
CA ARG A 603 -8.63 10.43 -28.65
C ARG A 603 -8.06 10.75 -27.28
N ILE A 604 -8.37 11.95 -26.80
CA ILE A 604 -7.86 12.52 -25.53
C ILE A 604 -9.02 13.03 -24.67
N GLY A 605 -8.76 13.26 -23.38
CA GLY A 605 -9.78 13.78 -22.46
C GLY A 605 -9.61 13.34 -21.00
N LEU A 606 -10.18 14.12 -20.07
CA LEU A 606 -9.94 13.99 -18.62
C LEU A 606 -10.46 12.71 -17.97
N ARG A 607 -11.43 12.07 -18.60
CA ARG A 607 -12.10 10.89 -18.04
C ARG A 607 -11.47 9.57 -18.47
N ARG A 608 -10.42 9.61 -19.29
CA ARG A 608 -9.75 8.42 -19.80
C ARG A 608 -8.51 8.08 -18.99
N ASP A 609 -8.13 6.80 -19.02
CA ASP A 609 -6.91 6.28 -18.37
C ASP A 609 -5.62 6.58 -19.18
N GLY A 610 -5.76 7.24 -20.32
CA GLY A 610 -4.70 7.66 -21.22
C GLY A 610 -5.25 8.03 -22.61
N PRO A 611 -4.38 8.46 -23.54
CA PRO A 611 -4.75 8.71 -24.93
C PRO A 611 -4.99 7.38 -25.66
N THR A 612 -5.96 7.35 -26.57
CA THR A 612 -6.26 6.18 -27.42
C THR A 612 -5.88 6.46 -28.86
N TYR A 613 -5.17 5.54 -29.52
CA TYR A 613 -4.96 5.61 -30.96
C TYR A 613 -6.29 5.49 -31.73
N VAL A 614 -6.53 6.36 -32.71
CA VAL A 614 -7.78 6.40 -33.49
C VAL A 614 -7.63 6.06 -34.97
N ALA A 615 -6.61 6.61 -35.63
CA ALA A 615 -6.37 6.37 -37.05
C ALA A 615 -4.93 6.73 -37.42
N ASP A 616 -4.45 6.17 -38.53
CA ASP A 616 -3.12 6.51 -39.07
C ASP A 616 -3.04 7.97 -39.55
N SER A 617 -4.18 8.61 -39.85
CA SER A 617 -4.31 10.01 -40.31
C SER A 617 -5.79 10.41 -40.41
N VAL A 618 -6.07 11.71 -40.53
CA VAL A 618 -7.43 12.21 -40.83
C VAL A 618 -7.93 11.66 -42.17
N THR A 619 -7.04 11.55 -43.16
CA THR A 619 -7.33 10.90 -44.46
C THR A 619 -7.85 9.47 -44.28
N SER A 620 -7.18 8.68 -43.44
CA SER A 620 -7.60 7.29 -43.18
C SER A 620 -8.90 7.21 -42.37
N LEU A 621 -9.12 8.15 -41.43
CA LEU A 621 -10.37 8.25 -40.69
C LEU A 621 -11.56 8.47 -41.62
N LEU A 622 -11.47 9.45 -42.53
CA LEU A 622 -12.51 9.73 -43.53
C LEU A 622 -12.72 8.56 -44.49
N ARG A 623 -11.63 7.89 -44.91
CA ARG A 623 -11.72 6.72 -45.79
C ARG A 623 -12.61 5.64 -45.19
N ARG A 624 -12.44 5.35 -43.90
CA ARG A 624 -13.27 4.35 -43.21
C ARG A 624 -14.76 4.70 -43.24
N HIS A 625 -15.09 5.97 -43.05
CA HIS A 625 -16.48 6.45 -43.09
C HIS A 625 -17.07 6.27 -44.49
N VAL A 626 -16.37 6.70 -45.53
CA VAL A 626 -16.82 6.55 -46.92
C VAL A 626 -17.01 5.07 -47.27
N GLU A 627 -16.03 4.22 -46.94
CA GLU A 627 -16.11 2.78 -47.21
C GLU A 627 -17.27 2.09 -46.46
N ALA A 628 -17.56 2.49 -45.22
CA ALA A 628 -18.71 1.97 -44.45
C ALA A 628 -20.05 2.38 -45.10
N LEU A 629 -20.18 3.65 -45.48
CA LEU A 629 -21.35 4.15 -46.21
C LEU A 629 -21.56 3.41 -47.53
N GLU A 630 -20.47 3.13 -48.26
CA GLU A 630 -20.51 2.38 -49.53
C GLU A 630 -20.90 0.92 -49.36
N ARG A 631 -20.53 0.28 -48.25
CA ARG A 631 -20.94 -1.10 -47.91
C ARG A 631 -22.39 -1.19 -47.42
N GLY A 632 -22.98 -0.06 -47.02
CA GLY A 632 -24.30 -0.03 -46.40
C GLY A 632 -24.27 -0.34 -44.91
N ASP A 633 -23.12 -0.17 -44.26
CA ASP A 633 -22.94 -0.38 -42.82
C ASP A 633 -23.41 0.87 -42.06
N TRP A 634 -24.70 1.17 -42.08
CA TRP A 634 -25.27 2.33 -41.40
C TRP A 634 -26.76 2.14 -41.09
N THR A 635 -27.25 2.89 -40.12
CA THR A 635 -28.65 3.02 -39.75
C THR A 635 -29.05 4.49 -39.77
N CYS A 636 -30.26 4.79 -40.23
CA CYS A 636 -30.81 6.14 -40.22
C CYS A 636 -32.20 6.10 -39.59
N GLU A 637 -32.38 6.79 -38.45
CA GLU A 637 -33.67 6.92 -37.76
C GLU A 637 -33.90 8.40 -37.45
N ASP A 638 -35.07 8.96 -37.83
CA ASP A 638 -35.44 10.36 -37.56
C ASP A 638 -34.35 11.39 -37.91
N ASP A 639 -33.75 11.26 -39.09
CA ASP A 639 -32.63 12.08 -39.61
C ASP A 639 -31.29 11.93 -38.83
N ASP A 640 -31.18 11.00 -37.87
CA ASP A 640 -29.92 10.60 -37.22
C ASP A 640 -29.24 9.47 -38.02
N LEU A 641 -28.19 9.82 -38.77
CA LEU A 641 -27.35 8.86 -39.48
C LEU A 641 -26.24 8.33 -38.57
N ARG A 642 -26.33 7.05 -38.21
CA ARG A 642 -25.27 6.33 -37.49
C ARG A 642 -24.56 5.37 -38.44
N ILE A 643 -23.25 5.53 -38.56
CA ILE A 643 -22.39 4.72 -39.41
C ILE A 643 -21.79 3.61 -38.57
N ASP A 644 -22.08 2.36 -38.92
CA ASP A 644 -21.41 1.21 -38.33
C ASP A 644 -20.02 1.10 -38.93
N LEU A 645 -19.04 1.68 -38.24
CA LEU A 645 -17.65 1.53 -38.60
C LEU A 645 -17.14 0.10 -38.30
N GLY A 646 -17.94 -0.82 -37.76
CA GLY A 646 -17.62 -2.25 -37.59
C GLY A 646 -16.29 -2.51 -36.85
N ASP A 647 -15.57 -3.59 -37.21
CA ASP A 647 -14.16 -3.81 -36.82
C ASP A 647 -13.18 -2.76 -37.40
N MET A 648 -13.66 -1.83 -38.24
CA MET A 648 -12.90 -0.63 -38.64
C MET A 648 -13.00 0.50 -37.60
N ALA A 649 -13.91 0.39 -36.61
CA ALA A 649 -13.96 1.18 -35.38
C ALA A 649 -12.87 0.69 -34.41
N LEU A 650 -11.59 0.84 -34.77
CA LEU A 650 -10.45 0.63 -33.87
C LEU A 650 -10.36 -0.72 -33.13
N ALA A 651 -11.21 -1.68 -33.43
CA ALA A 651 -11.11 -3.02 -32.90
C ALA A 651 -10.00 -3.77 -33.67
N ARG A 652 -8.76 -3.52 -33.26
CA ARG A 652 -7.86 -4.66 -33.00
C ARG A 652 -8.18 -5.30 -31.64
N GLU A 653 -9.39 -5.16 -31.13
CA GLU A 653 -9.90 -5.99 -30.04
C GLU A 653 -10.62 -7.21 -30.60
N ASN A 654 -9.87 -8.29 -30.85
CA ASN A 654 -10.29 -9.63 -30.40
C ASN A 654 -9.21 -10.72 -30.50
N GLU A 655 -8.00 -10.43 -30.01
CA GLU A 655 -7.38 -11.43 -29.11
C GLU A 655 -7.63 -11.08 -27.62
N ASN A 656 -8.22 -9.92 -27.34
CA ASN A 656 -8.46 -9.39 -25.99
C ASN A 656 -9.91 -8.88 -25.85
N ALA A 657 -10.87 -9.80 -25.67
CA ALA A 657 -12.15 -9.47 -25.02
C ALA A 657 -11.89 -9.18 -23.51
N PRO A 658 -12.82 -8.53 -22.78
CA PRO A 658 -12.62 -7.49 -21.72
C PRO A 658 -11.74 -7.73 -20.47
N ASP A 659 -10.87 -8.76 -20.42
CA ASP A 659 -10.26 -9.21 -19.17
C ASP A 659 -8.71 -9.34 -19.24
N ALA A 660 -8.08 -9.05 -20.39
CA ALA A 660 -6.67 -9.39 -20.65
C ALA A 660 -5.63 -8.36 -20.13
N SER A 661 -6.08 -7.16 -19.75
CA SER A 661 -5.28 -6.14 -19.06
C SER A 661 -5.42 -6.24 -17.54
N THR A 662 -6.19 -7.20 -17.00
CA THR A 662 -6.30 -7.48 -15.56
C THR A 662 -6.77 -8.93 -15.34
N VAL A 663 -5.84 -9.90 -15.28
CA VAL A 663 -6.22 -11.30 -15.01
C VAL A 663 -6.57 -11.48 -13.54
N TRP A 664 -7.87 -11.61 -13.21
CA TRP A 664 -8.33 -11.98 -11.87
C TRP A 664 -8.06 -13.46 -11.59
N ALA A 665 -6.85 -13.78 -11.15
CA ALA A 665 -6.53 -15.16 -10.81
C ALA A 665 -6.90 -15.49 -9.36
N CYS A 666 -8.07 -16.11 -9.16
CA CYS A 666 -8.35 -16.93 -7.97
C CYS A 666 -7.68 -18.32 -8.06
N ARG A 667 -6.62 -18.50 -8.86
CA ARG A 667 -6.06 -19.81 -9.26
C ARG A 667 -4.54 -19.86 -9.19
N GLU A 668 -4.03 -21.04 -8.86
CA GLU A 668 -2.60 -21.39 -8.73
C GLU A 668 -1.79 -21.29 -10.05
N VAL A 669 -2.41 -20.96 -11.20
CA VAL A 669 -1.74 -20.86 -12.50
C VAL A 669 -2.17 -19.58 -13.21
N LEU A 670 -1.21 -18.69 -13.46
CA LEU A 670 -1.39 -17.45 -14.22
C LEU A 670 -1.26 -17.71 -15.72
N ASN A 671 -2.15 -17.12 -16.53
CA ASN A 671 -2.09 -17.21 -17.99
C ASN A 671 -2.27 -15.82 -18.64
N PRO A 672 -1.34 -14.87 -18.40
CA PRO A 672 -1.38 -13.56 -19.06
C PRO A 672 -1.07 -13.72 -20.56
N GLY A 673 -1.77 -12.94 -21.39
CA GLY A 673 -1.48 -12.85 -22.81
C GLY A 673 -0.23 -12.03 -23.09
N HIS A 674 0.33 -12.14 -24.29
CA HIS A 674 1.52 -11.37 -24.70
C HIS A 674 1.30 -9.85 -24.65
N ASN A 675 0.07 -9.39 -24.84
CA ASN A 675 -0.32 -7.97 -24.74
C ASN A 675 -0.79 -7.54 -23.34
N THR A 676 -0.69 -8.40 -22.32
CA THR A 676 -1.09 -8.02 -20.95
C THR A 676 -0.20 -6.88 -20.43
N GLN A 677 -0.80 -5.72 -20.16
CA GLN A 677 -0.12 -4.52 -19.64
C GLN A 677 -0.36 -4.28 -18.15
N SER A 678 -1.48 -4.75 -17.61
CA SER A 678 -1.74 -4.73 -16.18
C SER A 678 -2.14 -6.14 -15.72
N LEU A 679 -1.79 -6.49 -14.49
CA LEU A 679 -2.07 -7.80 -13.92
C LEU A 679 -2.43 -7.61 -12.45
N TRP A 680 -3.64 -8.01 -12.05
CA TRP A 680 -4.06 -7.98 -10.66
C TRP A 680 -4.40 -9.38 -10.16
N VAL A 681 -3.58 -9.89 -9.25
CA VAL A 681 -3.79 -11.20 -8.63
C VAL A 681 -4.29 -10.98 -7.22
N ARG A 682 -5.48 -11.50 -6.90
CA ARG A 682 -6.06 -11.43 -5.57
C ARG A 682 -6.44 -12.79 -5.03
N GLY A 683 -5.93 -13.12 -3.85
CA GLY A 683 -6.24 -14.37 -3.17
C GLY A 683 -5.60 -15.56 -3.86
N GLY A 684 -4.81 -16.33 -3.12
CA GLY A 684 -4.13 -17.50 -3.68
C GLY A 684 -2.99 -17.98 -2.79
N GLY A 685 -2.54 -19.21 -3.05
CA GLY A 685 -1.35 -19.77 -2.42
C GLY A 685 -0.08 -19.07 -2.88
N ASP A 686 0.87 -19.82 -3.43
CA ASP A 686 2.09 -19.21 -3.97
C ASP A 686 1.93 -18.91 -5.44
N ILE A 687 2.24 -17.67 -5.80
CA ILE A 687 2.09 -17.15 -7.14
C ILE A 687 3.40 -17.36 -7.92
N ASP A 688 3.30 -18.11 -9.01
CA ASP A 688 4.38 -18.25 -10.00
C ASP A 688 4.21 -17.22 -11.10
N LEU A 689 5.10 -16.21 -11.12
CA LEU A 689 5.12 -15.16 -12.14
C LEU A 689 5.86 -15.58 -13.41
N GLY A 690 6.29 -16.83 -13.57
CA GLY A 690 7.06 -17.27 -14.74
C GLY A 690 6.38 -16.96 -16.09
N THR A 691 5.05 -16.95 -16.13
CA THR A 691 4.26 -16.67 -17.34
C THR A 691 4.18 -15.20 -17.71
N VAL A 692 4.64 -14.27 -16.86
CA VAL A 692 4.71 -12.83 -17.19
C VAL A 692 5.95 -12.48 -18.05
N ARG A 693 6.85 -13.43 -18.26
CA ARG A 693 8.04 -13.22 -19.11
C ARG A 693 7.61 -13.04 -20.56
N GLY A 694 8.08 -11.96 -21.19
CA GLY A 694 7.76 -11.65 -22.59
C GLY A 694 6.37 -11.06 -22.81
N THR A 695 5.65 -10.68 -21.74
CA THR A 695 4.47 -9.82 -21.84
C THR A 695 4.86 -8.34 -21.88
N ARG A 696 3.89 -7.45 -22.09
CA ARG A 696 4.06 -5.99 -22.00
C ARG A 696 3.66 -5.42 -20.65
N LEU A 697 3.87 -6.17 -19.57
CA LEU A 697 3.39 -5.78 -18.25
C LEU A 697 4.05 -4.48 -17.77
N LEU A 698 3.23 -3.47 -17.54
CA LEU A 698 3.59 -2.17 -16.98
C LEU A 698 3.16 -2.04 -15.51
N LYS A 699 2.07 -2.71 -15.11
CA LYS A 699 1.51 -2.65 -13.76
C LYS A 699 1.23 -4.04 -13.20
N LEU A 700 1.76 -4.33 -12.02
CA LEU A 700 1.48 -5.58 -11.31
C LEU A 700 0.93 -5.28 -9.91
N GLU A 701 -0.21 -5.87 -9.59
CA GLU A 701 -0.80 -5.84 -8.27
C GLU A 701 -0.98 -7.27 -7.74
N LEU A 702 -0.39 -7.56 -6.57
CA LEU A 702 -0.58 -8.80 -5.84
C LEU A 702 -1.24 -8.48 -4.50
N THR A 703 -2.38 -9.11 -4.21
CA THR A 703 -3.17 -8.83 -3.02
C THR A 703 -3.57 -10.13 -2.32
N GLN A 704 -3.36 -10.25 -1.00
CA GLN A 704 -3.77 -11.42 -0.20
C GLN A 704 -3.19 -12.75 -0.73
N CYS A 705 -1.89 -12.76 -1.05
CA CYS A 705 -1.18 -13.95 -1.54
C CYS A 705 -0.26 -14.51 -0.45
N ARG A 706 -0.03 -15.82 -0.42
CA ARG A 706 0.95 -16.38 0.53
C ARG A 706 2.38 -15.99 0.18
N SER A 707 2.78 -16.17 -1.07
CA SER A 707 4.11 -15.76 -1.55
C SER A 707 4.12 -15.50 -3.05
N ALA A 708 5.13 -14.77 -3.54
CA ALA A 708 5.34 -14.53 -4.96
C ALA A 708 6.84 -14.49 -5.30
N ASP A 709 7.24 -15.18 -6.36
CA ASP A 709 8.61 -15.09 -6.90
C ASP A 709 8.70 -13.91 -7.87
N LEU A 710 9.38 -12.83 -7.47
CA LEU A 710 9.53 -11.63 -8.30
C LEU A 710 10.64 -11.75 -9.37
N SER A 711 11.41 -12.83 -9.41
CA SER A 711 12.51 -13.03 -10.38
C SER A 711 12.12 -12.84 -11.86
N PRO A 712 10.91 -13.24 -12.30
CA PRO A 712 10.42 -12.97 -13.66
C PRO A 712 10.35 -11.49 -14.01
N LEU A 713 10.15 -10.60 -13.02
CA LEU A 713 10.01 -9.16 -13.25
C LEU A 713 11.31 -8.50 -13.69
N ARG A 714 12.48 -9.07 -13.36
CA ARG A 714 13.78 -8.51 -13.75
C ARG A 714 13.90 -8.26 -15.26
N ASP A 715 13.23 -9.09 -16.06
CA ASP A 715 13.27 -9.05 -17.53
C ASP A 715 11.96 -8.51 -18.14
N THR A 716 11.06 -7.95 -17.32
CA THR A 716 9.76 -7.39 -17.72
C THR A 716 9.71 -5.92 -17.34
N ALA A 717 9.28 -5.03 -18.24
CA ALA A 717 9.36 -3.58 -18.07
C ALA A 717 8.27 -2.99 -17.13
N VAL A 718 8.13 -3.54 -15.93
CA VAL A 718 7.15 -3.07 -14.93
C VAL A 718 7.50 -1.66 -14.43
N GLU A 719 6.50 -0.80 -14.32
CA GLU A 719 6.62 0.58 -13.85
C GLU A 719 5.96 0.79 -12.50
N ALA A 720 4.82 0.16 -12.25
CA ALA A 720 4.14 0.17 -10.96
C ALA A 720 3.99 -1.23 -10.38
N LEU A 721 4.42 -1.39 -9.14
CA LEU A 721 4.33 -2.65 -8.39
C LEU A 721 3.57 -2.41 -7.07
N THR A 722 2.43 -3.08 -6.91
CA THR A 722 1.65 -3.10 -5.68
C THR A 722 1.69 -4.50 -5.07
N LEU A 723 2.12 -4.59 -3.82
CA LEU A 723 2.25 -5.83 -3.06
C LEU A 723 1.49 -5.62 -1.74
N GLN A 724 0.32 -6.22 -1.60
CA GLN A 724 -0.56 -6.04 -0.44
C GLN A 724 -0.87 -7.38 0.23
N ASP A 725 -0.65 -7.45 1.53
CA ASP A 725 -0.91 -8.63 2.35
C ASP A 725 -0.27 -9.89 1.75
N VAL A 726 0.98 -9.76 1.29
CA VAL A 726 1.82 -10.87 0.83
C VAL A 726 2.61 -11.42 2.01
N GLU A 727 2.28 -12.62 2.49
CA GLU A 727 2.84 -13.16 3.75
C GLU A 727 4.36 -13.37 3.70
N ALA A 728 4.89 -13.86 2.57
CA ALA A 728 6.32 -14.00 2.34
C ALA A 728 6.73 -13.22 1.10
N LEU A 729 7.44 -12.11 1.32
CA LEU A 729 7.88 -11.18 0.28
C LEU A 729 9.40 -11.00 0.31
N ASP A 730 10.04 -11.15 -0.85
CA ASP A 730 11.45 -10.87 -1.09
C ASP A 730 11.60 -9.90 -2.27
N LEU A 731 12.16 -8.72 -2.01
CA LEU A 731 12.38 -7.68 -3.02
C LEU A 731 13.75 -7.80 -3.71
N ALA A 732 14.65 -8.69 -3.28
CA ALA A 732 15.97 -8.84 -3.89
C ALA A 732 15.94 -9.03 -5.42
N PRO A 733 14.97 -9.74 -6.03
CA PRO A 733 14.95 -9.92 -7.48
C PRO A 733 14.69 -8.65 -8.30
N ILE A 734 14.12 -7.59 -7.69
CA ILE A 734 13.87 -6.30 -8.35
C ILE A 734 14.99 -5.27 -8.11
N ALA A 735 16.12 -5.69 -7.54
CA ALA A 735 17.30 -4.83 -7.44
C ALA A 735 17.77 -4.38 -8.83
N GLY A 736 17.99 -3.07 -8.99
CA GLY A 736 18.43 -2.45 -10.24
C GLY A 736 17.38 -2.43 -11.36
N HIS A 737 16.09 -2.65 -11.04
CA HIS A 737 15.04 -2.73 -12.06
C HIS A 737 14.95 -1.44 -12.90
N PRO A 738 15.09 -1.51 -14.24
CA PRO A 738 15.38 -0.34 -15.07
C PRO A 738 14.20 0.62 -15.23
N THR A 739 12.97 0.12 -15.16
CA THR A 739 11.74 0.90 -15.45
C THR A 739 10.86 1.14 -14.24
N LEU A 740 11.21 0.61 -13.06
CA LEU A 740 10.33 0.66 -11.88
C LEU A 740 10.27 2.08 -11.33
N ARG A 741 9.06 2.64 -11.24
CA ARG A 741 8.78 4.04 -10.89
C ARG A 741 8.06 4.18 -9.55
N ALA A 742 7.07 3.32 -9.31
CA ALA A 742 6.23 3.35 -8.14
C ALA A 742 6.12 1.97 -7.50
N VAL A 743 6.35 1.92 -6.18
CA VAL A 743 6.27 0.68 -5.40
C VAL A 743 5.39 0.90 -4.18
N ARG A 744 4.34 0.10 -4.04
CA ARG A 744 3.51 0.03 -2.83
C ARG A 744 3.71 -1.32 -2.18
N VAL A 745 4.13 -1.33 -0.92
CA VAL A 745 4.29 -2.55 -0.13
C VAL A 745 3.51 -2.42 1.16
N ARG A 746 2.56 -3.34 1.36
CA ARG A 746 1.89 -3.63 2.61
C ARG A 746 2.14 -5.09 2.95
N ALA A 747 3.03 -5.33 3.90
CA ALA A 747 3.43 -6.65 4.36
C ALA A 747 3.28 -6.75 5.88
N HIS A 748 3.02 -7.94 6.39
CA HIS A 748 2.92 -8.16 7.84
C HIS A 748 4.28 -8.36 8.53
N HIS A 749 5.37 -8.47 7.76
CA HIS A 749 6.76 -8.62 8.21
C HIS A 749 7.61 -7.42 7.82
N ALA A 750 8.82 -7.35 8.39
CA ALA A 750 9.79 -6.30 8.08
C ALA A 750 10.30 -6.41 6.63
N VAL A 751 10.14 -5.32 5.87
CA VAL A 751 10.55 -5.23 4.47
C VAL A 751 11.98 -4.68 4.38
N ASP A 752 12.83 -5.36 3.63
CA ASP A 752 14.16 -4.87 3.23
C ASP A 752 14.04 -3.94 2.02
N LEU A 753 14.52 -2.70 2.18
CA LEU A 753 14.48 -1.66 1.14
C LEU A 753 15.75 -1.58 0.30
N GLU A 754 16.84 -2.28 0.66
CA GLU A 754 18.11 -2.25 -0.09
C GLU A 754 17.94 -2.53 -1.60
N PRO A 755 17.11 -3.51 -2.01
CA PRO A 755 16.89 -3.76 -3.44
C PRO A 755 16.35 -2.52 -4.17
N LEU A 756 15.47 -1.75 -3.52
CA LEU A 756 14.82 -0.57 -4.10
C LEU A 756 15.76 0.63 -4.23
N VAL A 757 16.79 0.74 -3.37
CA VAL A 757 17.80 1.83 -3.43
C VAL A 757 18.50 1.86 -4.79
N THR A 758 18.65 0.70 -5.43
CA THR A 758 19.36 0.55 -6.70
C THR A 758 18.46 0.76 -7.93
N ALA A 759 17.15 0.94 -7.78
CA ALA A 759 16.23 1.17 -8.88
C ALA A 759 16.34 2.62 -9.40
N PRO A 760 16.85 2.86 -10.62
CA PRO A 760 17.23 4.20 -11.07
C PRO A 760 16.04 5.12 -11.38
N ARG A 761 14.83 4.60 -11.53
CA ARG A 761 13.62 5.40 -11.86
C ARG A 761 12.60 5.46 -10.73
N LEU A 762 12.89 4.82 -9.60
CA LEU A 762 11.96 4.78 -8.47
C LEU A 762 11.86 6.17 -7.83
N TYR A 763 10.67 6.76 -7.92
CA TYR A 763 10.39 8.07 -7.34
C TYR A 763 9.24 8.04 -6.32
N ALA A 764 8.40 7.00 -6.34
CA ALA A 764 7.28 6.86 -5.43
C ALA A 764 7.34 5.57 -4.62
N LEU A 765 7.21 5.71 -3.31
CA LEU A 765 7.21 4.59 -2.39
C LEU A 765 6.10 4.74 -1.35
N ASP A 766 5.28 3.71 -1.23
CA ASP A 766 4.26 3.60 -0.19
C ASP A 766 4.54 2.36 0.67
N LEU A 767 4.87 2.58 1.94
CA LEU A 767 5.14 1.52 2.93
C LEU A 767 4.07 1.49 4.02
N CYS A 768 2.90 2.08 3.76
CA CYS A 768 1.77 2.07 4.68
C CYS A 768 1.37 0.64 5.05
N GLY A 769 1.33 0.36 6.34
CA GLY A 769 0.98 -0.94 6.87
C GLY A 769 2.08 -2.01 6.80
N SER A 770 3.32 -1.63 6.45
CA SER A 770 4.51 -2.51 6.55
C SER A 770 5.39 -2.12 7.73
N SER A 771 6.11 -3.07 8.33
CA SER A 771 7.33 -2.73 9.08
C SER A 771 8.52 -2.70 8.12
N VAL A 772 9.53 -1.90 8.43
CA VAL A 772 10.73 -1.74 7.59
C VAL A 772 11.94 -2.12 8.41
N MET A 773 12.87 -2.91 7.85
CA MET A 773 14.08 -3.34 8.55
C MET A 773 15.00 -2.17 8.90
N ASP A 774 15.21 -1.27 7.94
CA ASP A 774 16.06 -0.09 8.08
C ASP A 774 15.51 1.07 7.24
N LEU A 775 14.99 2.10 7.91
CA LEU A 775 14.49 3.31 7.24
C LEU A 775 15.61 4.23 6.75
N ALA A 776 16.86 4.04 7.20
CA ALA A 776 18.01 4.81 6.70
C ALA A 776 18.26 4.57 5.20
N ALA A 777 17.80 3.44 4.65
CA ALA A 777 17.79 3.18 3.22
C ALA A 777 17.07 4.28 2.40
N LEU A 778 16.01 4.89 2.95
CA LEU A 778 15.26 5.96 2.28
C LEU A 778 16.13 7.18 1.99
N GLY A 779 17.08 7.52 2.87
CA GLY A 779 18.00 8.64 2.67
C GLY A 779 18.98 8.44 1.50
N ARG A 780 19.14 7.20 1.01
CA ARG A 780 19.97 6.88 -0.17
C ARG A 780 19.18 6.89 -1.48
N MET A 781 17.84 6.94 -1.43
CA MET A 781 16.97 6.99 -2.61
C MET A 781 16.89 8.42 -3.16
N SER A 782 17.95 8.87 -3.84
CA SER A 782 18.10 10.27 -4.32
C SER A 782 16.99 10.78 -5.26
N ARG A 783 16.25 9.88 -5.92
CA ARG A 783 15.14 10.20 -6.82
C ARG A 783 13.76 10.07 -6.18
N LEU A 784 13.68 9.67 -4.91
CA LEU A 784 12.41 9.60 -4.18
C LEU A 784 11.79 11.01 -4.10
N ARG A 785 10.55 11.13 -4.59
CA ARG A 785 9.73 12.34 -4.61
C ARG A 785 8.44 12.18 -3.84
N TYR A 786 7.88 10.97 -3.82
CA TYR A 786 6.66 10.64 -3.10
C TYR A 786 6.95 9.58 -2.04
N LEU A 787 6.52 9.84 -0.80
CA LEU A 787 6.67 8.89 0.30
C LEU A 787 5.41 8.84 1.16
N SER A 788 4.80 7.65 1.24
CA SER A 788 3.71 7.34 2.17
C SER A 788 4.19 6.42 3.28
N LEU A 789 4.02 6.88 4.52
CA LEU A 789 4.32 6.14 5.75
C LEU A 789 3.19 6.32 6.77
N ARG A 790 3.06 5.38 7.71
CA ARG A 790 2.24 5.56 8.93
C ARG A 790 2.95 6.47 9.93
N TYR A 791 2.21 6.95 10.92
CA TYR A 791 2.70 7.91 11.91
C TYR A 791 3.98 7.45 12.62
N GLU A 792 4.01 6.20 13.08
CA GLU A 792 5.14 5.67 13.86
C GLU A 792 6.40 5.50 12.99
N GLN A 793 6.24 5.20 11.70
CA GLN A 793 7.36 5.14 10.75
C GLN A 793 7.95 6.53 10.48
N TRP A 794 7.12 7.57 10.35
CA TRP A 794 7.60 8.96 10.26
C TRP A 794 8.41 9.35 11.51
N GLN A 795 7.92 8.98 12.70
CA GLN A 795 8.65 9.22 13.95
C GLN A 795 10.00 8.50 14.00
N GLU A 796 10.06 7.23 13.57
CA GLU A 796 11.30 6.47 13.45
C GLU A 796 12.29 7.14 12.49
N LEU A 797 11.83 7.52 11.31
CA LEU A 797 12.63 8.18 10.29
C LEU A 797 13.32 9.45 10.84
N TRP A 798 12.56 10.28 11.57
CA TRP A 798 13.12 11.47 12.22
C TRP A 798 14.07 11.14 13.37
N ARG A 799 13.80 10.11 14.16
CA ARG A 799 14.68 9.69 15.26
C ARG A 799 16.04 9.23 14.74
N GLN A 800 16.07 8.60 13.57
CA GLN A 800 17.28 8.19 12.87
C GLN A 800 17.99 9.33 12.14
N ASN A 801 17.46 10.56 12.18
CA ASN A 801 17.97 11.74 11.47
C ASN A 801 18.11 11.53 9.95
N VAL A 802 17.21 10.77 9.34
CA VAL A 802 17.22 10.53 7.89
C VAL A 802 16.73 11.77 7.16
N THR A 803 17.51 12.28 6.21
CA THR A 803 17.16 13.44 5.38
C THR A 803 16.60 13.00 4.03
N LEU A 804 15.50 13.63 3.60
CA LEU A 804 14.86 13.39 2.29
C LEU A 804 14.84 14.69 1.46
N PRO A 805 15.99 15.20 0.99
CA PRO A 805 16.10 16.55 0.42
C PRO A 805 15.35 16.73 -0.91
N GLY A 806 15.00 15.63 -1.59
CA GLY A 806 14.22 15.66 -2.83
C GLY A 806 12.73 15.37 -2.65
N LEU A 807 12.23 15.22 -1.42
CA LEU A 807 10.83 14.82 -1.22
C LEU A 807 9.89 15.96 -1.64
N ALA A 808 9.06 15.68 -2.65
CA ALA A 808 8.08 16.61 -3.22
C ALA A 808 6.70 16.43 -2.59
N MET A 809 6.36 15.20 -2.17
CA MET A 809 5.08 14.87 -1.56
C MET A 809 5.27 13.90 -0.39
N ALA A 810 4.78 14.31 0.78
CA ALA A 810 4.76 13.50 1.99
C ALA A 810 3.32 13.06 2.28
N VAL A 811 3.13 11.78 2.58
CA VAL A 811 1.82 11.22 2.89
C VAL A 811 1.85 10.52 4.26
N LEU A 812 0.87 10.87 5.09
CA LEU A 812 0.58 10.23 6.36
C LEU A 812 -0.64 9.33 6.21
N SER A 813 -0.44 8.02 6.33
CA SER A 813 -1.45 7.00 6.09
C SER A 813 -2.11 6.48 7.37
N ASP A 814 -3.12 5.60 7.24
CA ASP A 814 -3.88 4.94 8.32
C ASP A 814 -4.84 5.83 9.14
N ASP A 815 -5.61 6.70 8.46
CA ASP A 815 -6.66 7.57 9.02
C ASP A 815 -6.27 8.22 10.38
N PRO A 816 -5.16 8.98 10.39
CA PRO A 816 -4.60 9.55 11.60
C PRO A 816 -5.58 10.53 12.28
N SER A 817 -5.56 10.59 13.61
CA SER A 817 -6.30 11.63 14.33
C SER A 817 -5.82 13.02 13.91
N PRO A 818 -6.69 14.04 13.91
CA PRO A 818 -6.33 15.43 13.65
C PRO A 818 -5.06 15.89 14.37
N SER A 819 -4.92 15.49 15.64
CA SER A 819 -3.72 15.69 16.44
C SER A 819 -2.43 15.17 15.81
N ARG A 820 -2.45 13.91 15.37
CA ARG A 820 -1.29 13.24 14.76
C ARG A 820 -0.94 13.88 13.42
N ILE A 821 -1.95 14.25 12.63
CA ILE A 821 -1.75 14.98 11.37
C ILE A 821 -1.02 16.29 11.64
N ALA A 822 -1.46 17.07 12.63
CA ALA A 822 -0.87 18.35 12.98
C ALA A 822 0.58 18.23 13.48
N GLU A 823 0.88 17.22 14.31
CA GLU A 823 2.25 16.97 14.76
C GLU A 823 3.17 16.56 13.61
N TRP A 824 2.70 15.64 12.76
CA TRP A 824 3.44 15.21 11.60
C TRP A 824 3.75 16.38 10.66
N ALA A 825 2.74 17.18 10.33
CA ALA A 825 2.88 18.31 9.41
C ALA A 825 3.85 19.39 9.92
N ARG A 826 3.87 19.67 11.24
CA ARG A 826 4.80 20.65 11.86
C ARG A 826 6.28 20.31 11.68
N ARG A 827 6.61 19.02 11.49
CA ARG A 827 7.98 18.57 11.24
C ARG A 827 8.37 18.56 9.77
N LEU A 828 7.41 18.75 8.87
CA LEU A 828 7.67 18.92 7.44
C LEU A 828 8.08 20.37 7.13
N PRO A 829 8.84 20.59 6.04
CA PRO A 829 9.14 21.93 5.56
C PRO A 829 7.86 22.76 5.38
N ARG A 830 7.87 24.03 5.86
CA ARG A 830 6.72 24.96 5.80
C ARG A 830 5.43 24.45 6.47
N GLY A 831 5.51 23.46 7.37
CA GLY A 831 4.34 22.95 8.10
C GLY A 831 3.35 22.14 7.26
N GLY A 832 3.71 21.75 6.03
CA GLY A 832 2.88 20.96 5.12
C GLY A 832 1.55 21.60 4.69
N GLY A 833 1.30 22.87 5.01
CA GLY A 833 0.03 23.54 4.72
C GLY A 833 -1.17 23.02 5.53
N VAL A 834 -0.94 22.21 6.58
CA VAL A 834 -2.01 21.66 7.44
C VAL A 834 -2.35 22.64 8.55
N GLN A 835 -3.65 22.87 8.77
CA GLN A 835 -4.19 23.66 9.87
C GLN A 835 -4.89 22.77 10.89
N HIS A 836 -4.62 22.97 12.18
CA HIS A 836 -5.19 22.19 13.26
C HIS A 836 -6.15 23.03 14.10
N TYR A 837 -7.33 22.48 14.37
CA TYR A 837 -8.42 23.13 15.08
C TYR A 837 -8.85 22.28 16.25
N ILE A 838 -9.11 22.92 17.39
CA ILE A 838 -9.66 22.27 18.57
C ILE A 838 -10.60 23.24 19.29
N GLY A 839 -11.70 22.73 19.84
CA GLY A 839 -12.60 23.55 20.63
C GLY A 839 -13.71 22.77 21.31
N GLN A 840 -14.42 23.46 22.20
CA GLN A 840 -15.65 22.97 22.83
C GLN A 840 -16.88 23.30 21.99
N TYR A 841 -17.95 22.51 22.13
CA TYR A 841 -19.20 22.67 21.40
C TYR A 841 -20.46 22.46 22.26
#